data_AF-A0A1W2DFZ2-F1
#
_entry.id   AF-A0A1W2DFZ2-F1
#
_cell.length_a   1.000
_cell.length_b   1.000
_cell.length_c   1.000
_cell.angle_alpha   90.00
_cell.angle_beta   90.00
_cell.angle_gamma   90.00
#
_symmetry.space_group_name_H-M   'P 1'
#
loop_
_entity.id
_entity.type
_entity.pdbx_description
1 polymer ?
#
loop_
_entity_poly.entity_id
_entity_poly.type
_entity_poly.pdbx_seq_one_letter_code
_entity_poly.pdbx_strand_id
1 'polypeptide(L)'
;MSRYQLTDPEQQLVEAFRAGDRIDLGGQPVRGQVLAELLDGSESPSLIRLSGAHITEYFSLQGKHVRQVIDLRDCVFEHRLDLRMARLVGLRMHACRMPGVIGRNLRVESDLILEPRFTCDGALDLTDASIDGSLRMSGAVLHGPFLGARLRISGSLQAVVLRTNGEMRLSGAKVGGNLQLTGACLTNTDGIALDGSGMTVEGLLLADARGGRFRSSGRVLLRGAHISADMKFTGAELTAPKGRPPLDADRIRVEGNVSLDNGFTAGGPVRFADARIGGYLKLSGATLGSAEDGPDPYRAPYALFADGIELGGDLNARSGEIAGAPKEKPLVAYGQVRFPGAKIDGSASLSGAQLHCAGRDALFADRLSVGETLFLEGVRATGCIRLQDAKIGASLNVTGSTFTEPRRRADGSRKPSLDLQFASIGHNLLCSRNVVASGGVSARLADIRHTVHLSHAAIGDGQPGGVAFDGYGMTAHHLFMHFDPDEPPQGEVRLGNARVRKLSDGPGLWAAAGGVDVDDFVYESIENNGNTTVKDRLAWLRQVQPDFAPGPYDHLVTVYRDAGEEELAEQVLMEKQRRRHSELTWPGRAWGVLQDKTVGFGYRPWLAVVWIAVFWLAGAVWFSFTDLSKLDKDQNPVWSPALLSLDLLLPIIDLGQDKMWRMDGPSEWVSGILIAAGWVLATTVAAGATRLLKRT
;
A
#
# COMPACT_ATOMS: atom_id res chain seq x y z
N MET A 1 23.36 60.65 -38.33
CA MET A 1 24.60 60.40 -37.54
C MET A 1 25.38 61.71 -37.32
N SER A 2 24.83 62.71 -36.60
CA SER A 2 25.38 64.09 -36.61
C SER A 2 25.57 64.75 -35.23
N ARG A 3 25.68 64.01 -34.12
CA ARG A 3 25.85 64.65 -32.79
C ARG A 3 27.11 64.27 -32.01
N TYR A 4 27.94 63.34 -32.49
CA TYR A 4 29.18 62.97 -31.80
C TYR A 4 30.32 62.73 -32.80
N GLN A 5 31.53 63.18 -32.47
CA GLN A 5 32.74 62.71 -33.12
C GLN A 5 32.88 61.22 -32.82
N LEU A 6 32.79 60.38 -33.85
CA LEU A 6 32.99 58.93 -33.75
C LEU A 6 34.48 58.64 -33.59
N THR A 7 34.83 57.74 -32.68
CA THR A 7 36.20 57.21 -32.57
C THR A 7 36.54 56.31 -33.76
N ASP A 8 37.82 56.08 -34.03
CA ASP A 8 38.27 55.16 -35.09
C ASP A 8 37.58 53.78 -35.07
N PRO A 9 37.45 53.07 -33.92
CA PRO A 9 36.70 51.80 -33.86
C PRO A 9 35.21 51.96 -34.17
N GLU A 10 34.60 53.07 -33.77
CA GLU A 10 33.19 53.34 -34.05
C GLU A 10 32.96 53.63 -35.54
N GLN A 11 33.90 54.32 -36.21
CA GLN A 11 33.83 54.55 -37.65
C GLN A 11 33.92 53.22 -38.42
N GLN A 12 34.88 52.36 -38.06
CA GLN A 12 35.00 51.02 -38.64
C GLN A 12 33.74 50.18 -38.45
N LEU A 13 33.11 50.26 -37.26
CA LEU A 13 31.84 49.60 -36.98
C LEU A 13 30.70 50.09 -37.87
N VAL A 14 30.60 51.40 -38.08
CA VAL A 14 29.58 52.00 -38.96
C VAL A 14 29.75 51.53 -40.41
N GLU A 15 30.99 51.47 -40.90
CA GLU A 15 31.31 50.98 -42.24
C GLU A 15 30.98 49.50 -42.40
N ALA A 16 31.43 48.67 -41.45
CA ALA A 16 31.14 47.23 -41.43
C ALA A 16 29.63 46.95 -41.36
N PHE A 17 28.88 47.73 -40.57
CA PHE A 17 27.42 47.61 -40.51
C PHE A 17 26.74 47.91 -41.84
N ARG A 18 27.19 48.95 -42.56
CA ARG A 18 26.67 49.26 -43.91
C ARG A 18 26.97 48.13 -44.90
N ALA A 19 28.16 47.54 -44.81
CA ALA A 19 28.56 46.40 -45.64
C ALA A 19 27.88 45.07 -45.25
N GLY A 20 27.41 44.94 -44.00
CA GLY A 20 26.86 43.69 -43.45
C GLY A 20 27.93 42.67 -43.03
N ASP A 21 29.18 43.11 -42.93
CA ASP A 21 30.33 42.28 -42.59
C ASP A 21 30.48 42.13 -41.07
N ARG A 22 31.16 41.06 -40.65
CA ARG A 22 31.56 40.89 -39.24
C ARG A 22 32.80 41.72 -38.96
N ILE A 23 32.76 42.51 -37.89
CA ILE A 23 33.90 43.25 -37.38
C ILE A 23 34.35 42.70 -36.03
N ASP A 24 35.66 42.55 -35.84
CA ASP A 24 36.28 42.22 -34.56
C ASP A 24 37.12 43.42 -34.09
N LEU A 25 36.79 43.93 -32.91
CA LEU A 25 37.42 45.11 -32.34
C LEU A 25 38.51 44.79 -31.32
N GLY A 26 38.81 43.51 -31.05
CA GLY A 26 40.00 43.11 -30.28
C GLY A 26 40.12 43.71 -28.86
N GLY A 27 38.99 44.06 -28.24
CA GLY A 27 38.87 44.68 -26.93
C GLY A 27 38.71 46.21 -26.95
N GLN A 28 38.65 46.85 -28.13
CA GLN A 28 38.55 48.30 -28.22
C GLN A 28 37.21 48.84 -27.68
N PRO A 29 37.21 50.05 -27.09
CA PRO A 29 36.02 50.64 -26.51
C PRO A 29 35.05 51.16 -27.58
N VAL A 30 33.77 50.84 -27.43
CA VAL A 30 32.66 51.33 -28.25
C VAL A 30 31.57 51.88 -27.35
N ARG A 31 31.10 53.10 -27.61
CA ARG A 31 30.00 53.66 -26.81
C ARG A 31 28.68 52.95 -27.11
N GLY A 32 27.98 52.51 -26.05
CA GLY A 32 26.66 51.89 -26.18
C GLY A 32 25.61 52.77 -26.87
N GLN A 33 25.74 54.10 -26.74
CA GLN A 33 24.86 55.05 -27.44
C GLN A 33 25.04 55.00 -28.96
N VAL A 34 26.27 54.81 -29.46
CA VAL A 34 26.54 54.71 -30.91
C VAL A 34 25.88 53.46 -31.49
N LEU A 35 25.95 52.33 -30.76
CA LEU A 35 25.23 51.10 -31.11
C LEU A 35 23.70 51.31 -31.12
N ALA A 36 23.17 52.00 -30.11
CA ALA A 36 21.74 52.31 -30.02
C ALA A 36 21.24 53.23 -31.14
N GLU A 37 22.06 54.17 -31.60
CA GLU A 37 21.73 55.08 -32.72
C GLU A 37 21.87 54.37 -34.07
N LEU A 38 22.85 53.48 -34.23
CA LEU A 38 23.01 52.66 -35.43
C LEU A 38 21.79 51.76 -35.70
N LEU A 39 21.22 51.24 -34.62
CA LEU A 39 20.02 50.39 -34.65
C LEU A 39 18.71 51.18 -34.72
N ASP A 40 18.76 52.51 -34.53
CA ASP A 40 17.58 53.38 -34.52
C ASP A 40 17.48 54.14 -35.83
N GLY A 41 16.51 53.75 -36.67
CA GLY A 41 16.25 54.43 -37.95
C GLY A 41 17.08 53.94 -39.14
N SER A 42 17.77 52.79 -39.05
CA SER A 42 18.36 52.15 -40.23
C SER A 42 17.27 51.45 -41.07
N GLU A 43 17.03 51.92 -42.29
CA GLU A 43 16.23 51.19 -43.30
C GLU A 43 17.00 50.02 -43.93
N SER A 44 18.30 49.90 -43.63
CA SER A 44 19.15 48.87 -44.22
C SER A 44 18.87 47.49 -43.59
N PRO A 45 18.70 46.43 -44.38
CA PRO A 45 18.47 45.07 -43.88
C PRO A 45 19.73 44.40 -43.28
N SER A 46 20.84 45.14 -43.18
CA SER A 46 22.15 44.64 -42.75
C SER A 46 22.14 44.16 -41.29
N LEU A 47 22.74 43.00 -41.00
CA LEU A 47 22.89 42.48 -39.64
C LEU A 47 24.00 43.24 -38.89
N ILE A 48 23.84 43.46 -37.59
CA ILE A 48 24.99 43.82 -36.73
C ILE A 48 25.72 42.53 -36.36
N ARG A 49 27.00 42.44 -36.74
CA ARG A 49 27.91 41.35 -36.37
C ARG A 49 29.16 41.93 -35.71
N LEU A 50 29.14 42.03 -34.39
CA LEU A 50 30.22 42.63 -33.60
C LEU A 50 30.90 41.58 -32.73
N SER A 51 32.23 41.50 -32.83
CA SER A 51 33.08 40.65 -32.02
C SER A 51 34.05 41.48 -31.18
N GLY A 52 34.35 41.02 -29.96
CA GLY A 52 35.47 41.52 -29.17
C GLY A 52 35.36 42.98 -28.71
N ALA A 53 34.17 43.57 -28.60
CA ALA A 53 34.03 44.97 -28.21
C ALA A 53 33.92 45.18 -26.69
N HIS A 54 34.49 46.27 -26.18
CA HIS A 54 34.25 46.74 -24.81
C HIS A 54 33.23 47.90 -24.81
N ILE A 55 32.02 47.64 -24.33
CA ILE A 55 30.90 48.59 -24.38
C ILE A 55 30.89 49.42 -23.09
N THR A 56 31.32 50.67 -23.17
CA THR A 56 31.56 51.55 -22.00
C THR A 56 30.30 52.30 -21.55
N GLU A 57 29.61 52.96 -22.47
CA GLU A 57 28.39 53.73 -22.14
C GLU A 57 27.10 52.88 -22.15
N TYR A 58 25.99 53.45 -21.67
CA TYR A 58 24.69 52.77 -21.66
C TYR A 58 24.24 52.37 -23.07
N PHE A 59 24.01 51.08 -23.28
CA PHE A 59 23.35 50.57 -24.47
C PHE A 59 21.85 50.36 -24.16
N SER A 60 21.01 51.30 -24.61
CA SER A 60 19.56 51.25 -24.43
C SER A 60 18.82 51.20 -25.77
N LEU A 61 18.01 50.16 -25.92
CA LEU A 61 17.05 49.98 -27.01
C LEU A 61 15.61 50.17 -26.51
N GLN A 62 15.42 50.86 -25.39
CA GLN A 62 14.13 51.03 -24.76
C GLN A 62 13.08 51.59 -25.75
N GLY A 63 11.97 50.86 -25.92
CA GLY A 63 10.86 51.24 -26.79
C GLY A 63 11.17 51.24 -28.29
N LYS A 64 12.37 50.83 -28.70
CA LYS A 64 12.79 50.84 -30.12
C LYS A 64 12.32 49.58 -30.85
N HIS A 65 12.13 49.72 -32.16
CA HIS A 65 11.87 48.60 -33.06
C HIS A 65 13.10 48.38 -33.94
N VAL A 66 13.87 47.34 -33.63
CA VAL A 66 15.08 46.95 -34.35
C VAL A 66 14.74 45.83 -35.33
N ARG A 67 14.78 46.17 -36.62
CA ARG A 67 14.46 45.24 -37.74
C ARG A 67 15.63 44.35 -38.14
N GLN A 68 16.83 44.65 -37.63
CA GLN A 68 18.04 43.91 -37.88
C GLN A 68 18.25 42.83 -36.80
N VAL A 69 18.87 41.72 -37.16
CA VAL A 69 19.36 40.74 -36.18
C VAL A 69 20.67 41.25 -35.57
N ILE A 70 20.77 41.17 -34.25
CA ILE A 70 21.95 41.59 -33.48
C ILE A 70 22.76 40.34 -33.11
N ASP A 71 23.98 40.18 -33.62
CA ASP A 71 24.94 39.12 -33.28
C ASP A 71 26.16 39.75 -32.59
N LEU A 72 26.26 39.55 -31.27
CA LEU A 72 27.36 40.00 -30.42
C LEU A 72 28.18 38.79 -29.97
N ARG A 73 29.50 38.87 -30.11
CA ARG A 73 30.42 37.80 -29.71
C ARG A 73 31.56 38.34 -28.87
N ASP A 74 31.89 37.65 -27.78
CA ASP A 74 33.04 37.98 -26.93
C ASP A 74 33.07 39.47 -26.49
N CYS A 75 31.89 40.09 -26.32
CA CYS A 75 31.74 41.49 -25.94
C CYS A 75 31.59 41.64 -24.43
N VAL A 76 32.17 42.70 -23.85
CA VAL A 76 32.09 43.02 -22.42
C VAL A 76 31.36 44.35 -22.24
N PHE A 77 30.42 44.41 -21.31
CA PHE A 77 29.62 45.61 -21.05
C PHE A 77 29.95 46.18 -19.67
N GLU A 78 30.20 47.48 -19.57
CA GLU A 78 30.36 48.20 -18.29
C GLU A 78 29.01 48.46 -17.59
N HIS A 79 27.93 48.55 -18.37
CA HIS A 79 26.59 48.87 -17.89
C HIS A 79 25.55 47.83 -18.30
N ARG A 80 24.40 47.85 -17.61
CA ARG A 80 23.28 46.92 -17.89
C ARG A 80 22.69 47.20 -19.27
N LEU A 81 22.40 46.15 -20.03
CA LEU A 81 21.73 46.25 -21.32
C LEU A 81 20.22 46.50 -21.10
N ASP A 82 19.70 47.60 -21.62
CA ASP A 82 18.29 47.98 -21.46
C ASP A 82 17.49 47.70 -22.75
N LEU A 83 16.62 46.69 -22.69
CA LEU A 83 15.75 46.23 -23.77
C LEU A 83 14.27 46.42 -23.44
N ARG A 84 13.94 47.27 -22.45
CA ARG A 84 12.55 47.46 -22.00
C ARG A 84 11.65 47.89 -23.15
N MET A 85 10.53 47.19 -23.34
CA MET A 85 9.54 47.47 -24.40
C MET A 85 10.12 47.47 -25.83
N ALA A 86 11.33 46.94 -26.04
CA ALA A 86 11.93 46.86 -27.36
C ALA A 86 11.26 45.76 -28.20
N ARG A 87 11.31 45.90 -29.52
CA ARG A 87 10.94 44.86 -30.49
C ARG A 87 12.15 44.53 -31.34
N LEU A 88 12.61 43.29 -31.28
CA LEU A 88 13.81 42.82 -31.97
C LEU A 88 13.42 41.68 -32.91
N VAL A 89 14.04 41.61 -34.09
CA VAL A 89 13.91 40.42 -34.94
C VAL A 89 14.64 39.22 -34.30
N GLY A 90 15.84 39.44 -33.76
CA GLY A 90 16.59 38.40 -33.06
C GLY A 90 17.82 38.97 -32.36
N LEU A 91 18.19 38.36 -31.23
CA LEU A 91 19.36 38.75 -30.45
C LEU A 91 20.19 37.51 -30.15
N ARG A 92 21.45 37.54 -30.56
CA ARG A 92 22.43 36.47 -30.36
C ARG A 92 23.62 37.03 -29.61
N MET A 93 23.93 36.41 -28.48
CA MET A 93 25.02 36.79 -27.59
C MET A 93 25.85 35.56 -27.27
N HIS A 94 26.99 35.44 -27.92
CA HIS A 94 27.93 34.35 -27.73
C HIS A 94 29.08 34.85 -26.85
N ALA A 95 29.37 34.15 -25.74
CA ALA A 95 30.49 34.48 -24.84
C ALA A 95 30.55 35.96 -24.36
N CYS A 96 29.40 36.63 -24.29
CA CYS A 96 29.31 38.01 -23.82
C CYS A 96 29.21 38.06 -22.29
N ARG A 97 29.77 39.12 -21.69
CA ARG A 97 29.70 39.39 -20.25
C ARG A 97 29.08 40.76 -19.96
N MET A 98 28.18 40.81 -19.00
CA MET A 98 27.54 42.07 -18.59
C MET A 98 27.05 42.07 -17.14
N PRO A 99 26.86 43.25 -16.54
CA PRO A 99 26.34 43.40 -15.18
C PRO A 99 24.83 43.13 -15.06
N GLY A 100 24.08 43.00 -16.16
CA GLY A 100 22.64 42.71 -16.12
C GLY A 100 21.92 43.02 -17.42
N VAL A 101 20.74 42.42 -17.60
CA VAL A 101 19.83 42.69 -18.73
C VAL A 101 18.46 43.08 -18.20
N ILE A 102 17.91 44.19 -18.70
CA ILE A 102 16.57 44.66 -18.36
C ILE A 102 15.69 44.57 -19.61
N GLY A 103 15.05 43.43 -19.83
CA GLY A 103 14.20 43.12 -20.98
C GLY A 103 12.70 43.02 -20.65
N ARG A 104 12.19 43.87 -19.75
CA ARG A 104 10.75 43.86 -19.43
C ARG A 104 9.89 44.23 -20.64
N ASN A 105 8.84 43.46 -20.91
CA ASN A 105 8.00 43.61 -22.09
C ASN A 105 8.78 43.58 -23.43
N LEU A 106 9.95 42.93 -23.46
CA LEU A 106 10.71 42.72 -24.69
C LEU A 106 9.93 41.81 -25.64
N ARG A 107 9.93 42.12 -26.93
CA ARG A 107 9.42 41.21 -27.97
C ARG A 107 10.55 40.80 -28.89
N VAL A 108 10.71 39.50 -29.10
CA VAL A 108 11.67 38.93 -30.04
C VAL A 108 10.91 38.08 -31.05
N GLU A 109 10.96 38.44 -32.34
CA GLU A 109 10.22 37.75 -33.41
C GLU A 109 10.84 36.39 -33.79
N SER A 110 12.08 36.15 -33.40
CA SER A 110 12.80 34.89 -33.60
C SER A 110 13.39 34.39 -32.27
N ASP A 111 14.57 33.79 -32.31
CA ASP A 111 15.25 33.25 -31.13
C ASP A 111 15.96 34.34 -30.33
N LEU A 112 15.95 34.18 -29.00
CA LEU A 112 16.86 34.86 -28.09
C LEU A 112 17.95 33.86 -27.68
N ILE A 113 19.16 34.05 -28.21
CA ILE A 113 20.28 33.12 -28.05
C ILE A 113 21.32 33.77 -27.12
N LEU A 114 21.47 33.19 -25.93
CA LEU A 114 22.42 33.56 -24.87
C LEU A 114 23.35 32.38 -24.58
N GLU A 115 23.95 31.81 -25.61
CA GLU A 115 24.82 30.62 -25.54
C GLU A 115 25.90 30.68 -26.63
N PRO A 116 27.05 30.02 -26.46
CA PRO A 116 27.57 29.45 -25.21
C PRO A 116 28.25 30.51 -24.34
N ARG A 117 28.49 30.20 -23.05
CA ARG A 117 29.30 31.02 -22.12
C ARG A 117 28.83 32.46 -21.93
N PHE A 118 27.53 32.71 -22.06
CA PHE A 118 26.95 34.00 -21.68
C PHE A 118 27.04 34.17 -20.16
N THR A 119 27.59 35.29 -19.69
CA THR A 119 27.73 35.59 -18.26
C THR A 119 26.99 36.87 -17.90
N CYS A 120 26.10 36.77 -16.92
CA CYS A 120 25.35 37.90 -16.38
C CYS A 120 25.62 38.01 -14.88
N ASP A 121 26.33 39.06 -14.46
CA ASP A 121 26.74 39.21 -13.07
C ASP A 121 25.55 39.62 -12.16
N GLY A 122 24.58 40.36 -12.72
CA GLY A 122 23.33 40.75 -12.06
C GLY A 122 22.11 40.00 -12.59
N ALA A 123 20.93 40.63 -12.48
CA ALA A 123 19.68 40.03 -12.91
C ALA A 123 19.52 40.00 -14.44
N LEU A 124 19.01 38.88 -14.95
CA LEU A 124 18.47 38.74 -16.31
C LEU A 124 16.94 38.83 -16.22
N ASP A 125 16.39 40.02 -16.44
CA ASP A 125 14.96 40.30 -16.30
C ASP A 125 14.26 40.28 -17.65
N LEU A 126 13.48 39.23 -17.91
CA LEU A 126 12.62 39.04 -19.09
C LEU A 126 11.14 39.02 -18.69
N THR A 127 10.77 39.71 -17.61
CA THR A 127 9.39 39.76 -17.12
C THR A 127 8.46 40.31 -18.20
N ASP A 128 7.33 39.63 -18.42
CA ASP A 128 6.35 39.95 -19.48
C ASP A 128 6.89 39.95 -20.92
N ALA A 129 8.10 39.42 -21.16
CA ALA A 129 8.63 39.32 -22.52
C ALA A 129 7.90 38.26 -23.36
N SER A 130 7.93 38.41 -24.67
CA SER A 130 7.43 37.45 -25.65
C SER A 130 8.51 37.11 -26.67
N ILE A 131 8.81 35.82 -26.82
CA ILE A 131 9.80 35.29 -27.75
C ILE A 131 9.05 34.34 -28.68
N ASP A 132 8.93 34.70 -29.95
CA ASP A 132 8.22 33.89 -30.95
C ASP A 132 9.04 32.67 -31.40
N GLY A 133 10.35 32.70 -31.21
CA GLY A 133 11.23 31.54 -31.33
C GLY A 133 11.48 30.82 -30.01
N SER A 134 12.72 30.36 -29.82
CA SER A 134 13.21 29.70 -28.61
C SER A 134 14.12 30.61 -27.79
N LEU A 135 14.09 30.42 -26.47
CA LEU A 135 15.06 31.01 -25.55
C LEU A 135 16.16 29.98 -25.28
N ARG A 136 17.37 30.27 -25.73
CA ARG A 136 18.52 29.37 -25.59
C ARG A 136 19.57 29.98 -24.68
N MET A 137 19.89 29.31 -23.59
CA MET A 137 20.84 29.73 -22.57
C MET A 137 21.68 28.55 -22.07
N SER A 138 21.97 27.60 -22.96
CA SER A 138 22.73 26.41 -22.62
C SER A 138 24.17 26.79 -22.24
N GLY A 139 24.62 26.33 -21.08
CA GLY A 139 25.93 26.66 -20.53
C GLY A 139 26.11 28.14 -20.14
N ALA A 140 25.03 28.91 -20.01
CA ALA A 140 25.10 30.26 -19.47
C ALA A 140 25.38 30.25 -17.96
N VAL A 141 26.00 31.33 -17.46
CA VAL A 141 26.30 31.54 -16.04
C VAL A 141 25.64 32.84 -15.59
N LEU A 142 24.61 32.73 -14.75
CA LEU A 142 23.89 33.85 -14.17
C LEU A 142 24.30 33.94 -12.69
N HIS A 143 25.03 34.98 -12.29
CA HIS A 143 25.39 35.20 -10.89
C HIS A 143 24.29 35.90 -10.09
N GLY A 144 23.26 36.41 -10.78
CA GLY A 144 22.02 36.92 -10.22
C GLY A 144 20.78 36.16 -10.70
N PRO A 145 19.58 36.62 -10.28
CA PRO A 145 18.33 35.91 -10.57
C PRO A 145 17.93 36.02 -12.05
N PHE A 146 17.25 34.99 -12.53
CA PHE A 146 16.54 35.01 -13.81
C PHE A 146 15.07 35.33 -13.56
N LEU A 147 14.59 36.49 -14.02
CA LEU A 147 13.22 36.94 -13.79
C LEU A 147 12.42 36.81 -15.09
N GLY A 148 11.77 35.67 -15.30
CA GLY A 148 10.91 35.37 -16.45
C GLY A 148 9.44 35.23 -16.08
N ALA A 149 8.95 36.03 -15.12
CA ALA A 149 7.53 35.98 -14.73
C ALA A 149 6.64 36.37 -15.92
N ARG A 150 5.63 35.54 -16.21
CA ARG A 150 4.72 35.67 -17.38
C ARG A 150 5.44 35.75 -18.73
N LEU A 151 6.66 35.23 -18.81
CA LEU A 151 7.42 35.07 -20.06
C LEU A 151 6.64 34.16 -21.01
N ARG A 152 6.48 34.56 -22.26
CA ARG A 152 5.88 33.74 -23.32
C ARG A 152 6.96 33.34 -24.31
N ILE A 153 7.10 32.04 -24.55
CA ILE A 153 8.00 31.47 -25.54
C ILE A 153 7.15 30.56 -26.42
N SER A 154 7.08 30.82 -27.72
CA SER A 154 6.35 29.93 -28.64
C SER A 154 7.13 28.64 -28.90
N GLY A 155 8.46 28.71 -28.94
CA GLY A 155 9.36 27.56 -29.01
C GLY A 155 9.72 26.97 -27.64
N SER A 156 10.97 26.50 -27.52
CA SER A 156 11.47 25.86 -26.30
C SER A 156 12.32 26.80 -25.43
N LEU A 157 12.37 26.53 -24.13
CA LEU A 157 13.37 27.10 -23.22
C LEU A 157 14.46 26.07 -23.00
N GLN A 158 15.66 26.33 -23.55
CA GLN A 158 16.83 25.46 -23.44
C GLN A 158 17.83 26.05 -22.45
N ALA A 159 17.95 25.43 -21.28
CA ALA A 159 18.83 25.82 -20.19
C ALA A 159 19.70 24.64 -19.75
N VAL A 160 20.25 23.92 -20.73
CA VAL A 160 21.09 22.73 -20.51
C VAL A 160 22.43 23.16 -19.92
N VAL A 161 22.83 22.55 -18.79
CA VAL A 161 24.02 22.93 -18.00
C VAL A 161 24.05 24.43 -17.60
N LEU A 162 22.86 25.05 -17.45
CA LEU A 162 22.75 26.41 -16.93
C LEU A 162 23.24 26.46 -15.47
N ARG A 163 23.96 27.53 -15.10
CA ARG A 163 24.27 27.84 -13.70
C ARG A 163 23.59 29.14 -13.31
N THR A 164 22.83 29.13 -12.23
CA THR A 164 22.14 30.33 -11.73
C THR A 164 22.30 30.46 -10.23
N ASN A 165 22.81 31.61 -9.78
CA ASN A 165 22.84 32.01 -8.38
C ASN A 165 21.73 33.02 -8.11
N GLY A 166 20.75 32.62 -7.30
CA GLY A 166 19.49 33.33 -7.10
C GLY A 166 18.30 32.57 -7.71
N GLU A 167 17.12 33.18 -7.60
CA GLU A 167 15.87 32.59 -8.06
C GLU A 167 15.77 32.58 -9.60
N MET A 168 15.44 31.42 -10.17
CA MET A 168 14.93 31.30 -11.52
C MET A 168 13.40 31.36 -11.48
N ARG A 169 12.83 32.54 -11.75
CA ARG A 169 11.38 32.78 -11.71
C ARG A 169 10.77 32.59 -13.08
N LEU A 170 9.88 31.60 -13.19
CA LEU A 170 9.05 31.28 -14.36
C LEU A 170 7.55 31.29 -14.02
N SER A 171 7.16 32.00 -12.96
CA SER A 171 5.77 32.02 -12.51
C SER A 171 4.82 32.58 -13.58
N GLY A 172 3.79 31.80 -13.91
CA GLY A 172 2.86 32.10 -14.99
C GLY A 172 3.48 32.14 -16.39
N ALA A 173 4.71 31.66 -16.59
CA ALA A 173 5.33 31.58 -17.90
C ALA A 173 4.61 30.55 -18.79
N LYS A 174 4.65 30.77 -20.11
CA LYS A 174 4.10 29.85 -21.12
C LYS A 174 5.19 29.47 -22.09
N VAL A 175 5.47 28.18 -22.21
CA VAL A 175 6.46 27.61 -23.12
C VAL A 175 5.72 26.68 -24.07
N GLY A 176 5.67 27.03 -25.36
CA GLY A 176 4.98 26.25 -26.40
C GLY A 176 5.72 24.98 -26.82
N GLY A 177 7.00 24.85 -26.46
CA GLY A 177 7.81 23.65 -26.62
C GLY A 177 8.27 23.07 -25.28
N ASN A 178 9.51 22.57 -25.25
CA ASN A 178 10.08 21.90 -24.08
C ASN A 178 10.74 22.90 -23.13
N LEU A 179 10.71 22.61 -21.83
CA LEU A 179 11.54 23.24 -20.80
C LEU A 179 12.68 22.27 -20.45
N GLN A 180 13.91 22.59 -20.89
CA GLN A 180 15.08 21.73 -20.70
C GLN A 180 16.03 22.34 -19.67
N LEU A 181 16.21 21.62 -18.55
CA LEU A 181 17.07 21.93 -17.41
C LEU A 181 18.09 20.82 -17.14
N THR A 182 18.31 19.91 -18.11
CA THR A 182 19.28 18.82 -18.00
C THR A 182 20.66 19.35 -17.60
N GLY A 183 21.21 18.79 -16.52
CA GLY A 183 22.51 19.21 -15.96
C GLY A 183 22.58 20.63 -15.38
N ALA A 184 21.47 21.36 -15.28
CA ALA A 184 21.45 22.70 -14.70
C ALA A 184 21.72 22.65 -13.18
N CYS A 185 22.37 23.69 -12.67
CA CYS A 185 22.65 23.90 -11.26
C CYS A 185 22.02 25.21 -10.81
N LEU A 186 20.94 25.12 -10.05
CA LEU A 186 20.20 26.26 -9.51
C LEU A 186 20.50 26.39 -8.02
N THR A 187 21.07 27.53 -7.61
CA THR A 187 21.46 27.76 -6.21
C THR A 187 20.78 29.00 -5.65
N ASN A 188 19.88 28.80 -4.70
CA ASN A 188 19.30 29.82 -3.83
C ASN A 188 18.99 29.18 -2.47
N THR A 189 20.05 28.91 -1.69
CA THR A 189 20.05 27.98 -0.55
C THR A 189 18.95 28.26 0.46
N ASP A 190 18.71 29.52 0.81
CA ASP A 190 17.71 29.92 1.83
C ASP A 190 16.32 30.19 1.25
N GLY A 191 16.17 30.11 -0.08
CA GLY A 191 15.00 30.58 -0.80
C GLY A 191 14.43 29.57 -1.80
N ILE A 192 13.94 30.12 -2.91
CA ILE A 192 13.36 29.37 -4.02
C ILE A 192 14.39 29.39 -5.15
N ALA A 193 14.88 28.21 -5.54
CA ALA A 193 15.81 28.07 -6.66
C ALA A 193 15.05 28.15 -8.01
N LEU A 194 13.86 27.54 -8.09
CA LEU A 194 12.99 27.57 -9.26
C LEU A 194 11.54 27.84 -8.85
N ASP A 195 10.97 28.96 -9.28
CA ASP A 195 9.54 29.26 -9.14
C ASP A 195 8.82 29.10 -10.49
N GLY A 196 8.28 27.91 -10.74
CA GLY A 196 7.43 27.60 -11.89
C GLY A 196 5.94 27.60 -11.54
N SER A 197 5.51 28.34 -10.52
CA SER A 197 4.12 28.35 -10.08
C SER A 197 3.16 28.81 -11.19
N GLY A 198 2.16 28.00 -11.52
CA GLY A 198 1.18 28.28 -12.56
C GLY A 198 1.76 28.37 -13.98
N MET A 199 2.97 27.87 -14.23
CA MET A 199 3.53 27.85 -15.59
C MET A 199 2.85 26.80 -16.46
N THR A 200 2.86 27.03 -17.77
CA THR A 200 2.39 26.07 -18.77
C THR A 200 3.56 25.68 -19.67
N VAL A 201 3.79 24.38 -19.82
CA VAL A 201 4.76 23.81 -20.75
C VAL A 201 4.00 22.86 -21.66
N GLU A 202 3.85 23.21 -22.94
CA GLU A 202 3.13 22.39 -23.91
C GLU A 202 3.93 21.15 -24.33
N GLY A 203 5.25 21.18 -24.14
CA GLY A 203 6.13 20.03 -24.34
C GLY A 203 6.51 19.33 -23.03
N LEU A 204 7.74 18.82 -23.03
CA LEU A 204 8.35 18.09 -21.92
C LEU A 204 9.01 19.05 -20.92
N LEU A 205 8.93 18.73 -19.62
CA LEU A 205 9.81 19.29 -18.61
C LEU A 205 10.92 18.28 -18.31
N LEU A 206 12.15 18.60 -18.73
CA LEU A 206 13.30 17.71 -18.63
C LEU A 206 14.34 18.27 -17.66
N ALA A 207 14.52 17.60 -16.52
CA ALA A 207 15.54 17.86 -15.51
C ALA A 207 16.28 16.55 -15.19
N ASP A 208 16.75 15.87 -16.24
CA ASP A 208 17.37 14.56 -16.15
C ASP A 208 18.89 14.60 -15.97
N ALA A 209 19.49 13.42 -15.79
CA ALA A 209 20.92 13.23 -15.61
C ALA A 209 21.71 12.99 -16.92
N ARG A 210 21.07 12.97 -18.11
CA ARG A 210 21.74 12.64 -19.38
C ARG A 210 22.65 13.79 -19.80
N GLY A 211 23.93 13.72 -19.44
CA GLY A 211 24.92 14.78 -19.69
C GLY A 211 25.28 15.63 -18.46
N GLY A 212 24.73 15.28 -17.28
CA GLY A 212 24.99 15.96 -16.01
C GLY A 212 23.74 15.93 -15.13
N ARG A 213 23.90 15.75 -13.81
CA ARG A 213 22.78 15.73 -12.86
C ARG A 213 22.18 17.13 -12.68
N PHE A 214 20.86 17.27 -12.84
CA PHE A 214 20.15 18.47 -12.38
C PHE A 214 20.27 18.59 -10.85
N ARG A 215 20.78 19.74 -10.39
CA ARG A 215 20.95 20.05 -8.96
C ARG A 215 20.20 21.33 -8.61
N SER A 216 19.39 21.26 -7.57
CA SER A 216 18.74 22.44 -6.97
C SER A 216 19.12 22.53 -5.51
N SER A 217 19.77 23.63 -5.12
CA SER A 217 19.99 24.00 -3.72
C SER A 217 19.07 25.15 -3.38
N GLY A 218 17.92 24.83 -2.78
CA GLY A 218 16.77 25.71 -2.63
C GLY A 218 15.50 25.02 -3.14
N ARG A 219 14.35 25.62 -2.84
CA ARG A 219 13.04 25.02 -3.16
C ARG A 219 12.73 25.08 -4.66
N VAL A 220 12.10 24.03 -5.18
CA VAL A 220 11.50 23.98 -6.52
C VAL A 220 9.98 23.99 -6.39
N LEU A 221 9.34 25.07 -6.85
CA LEU A 221 7.88 25.23 -6.79
C LEU A 221 7.29 25.05 -8.19
N LEU A 222 6.39 24.07 -8.32
CA LEU A 222 5.65 23.75 -9.56
C LEU A 222 4.14 23.76 -9.28
N ARG A 223 3.72 24.55 -8.30
CA ARG A 223 2.33 24.58 -7.82
C ARG A 223 1.38 24.99 -8.94
N GLY A 224 0.38 24.16 -9.22
CA GLY A 224 -0.61 24.44 -10.26
C GLY A 224 -0.02 24.57 -11.67
N ALA A 225 1.22 24.11 -11.90
CA ALA A 225 1.80 24.08 -13.23
C ALA A 225 1.08 23.06 -14.12
N HIS A 226 1.06 23.31 -15.43
CA HIS A 226 0.48 22.43 -16.42
C HIS A 226 1.56 21.99 -17.42
N ILE A 227 1.71 20.68 -17.58
CA ILE A 227 2.68 20.07 -18.48
C ILE A 227 1.90 19.15 -19.41
N SER A 228 1.83 19.48 -20.71
CA SER A 228 1.02 18.73 -21.68
C SER A 228 1.68 17.41 -22.12
N ALA A 229 2.94 17.16 -21.75
CA ALA A 229 3.66 15.89 -21.96
C ALA A 229 4.21 15.33 -20.64
N ASP A 230 5.42 14.75 -20.65
CA ASP A 230 6.08 14.19 -19.46
C ASP A 230 6.85 15.22 -18.63
N MET A 231 6.96 14.94 -17.32
CA MET A 231 7.85 15.60 -16.36
C MET A 231 8.92 14.61 -15.88
N LYS A 232 10.20 14.89 -16.15
CA LYS A 232 11.32 13.99 -15.85
C LYS A 232 12.34 14.66 -14.94
N PHE A 233 12.54 14.10 -13.75
CA PHE A 233 13.59 14.45 -12.79
C PHE A 233 14.51 13.25 -12.51
N THR A 234 14.65 12.35 -13.49
CA THR A 234 15.46 11.13 -13.38
C THR A 234 16.89 11.45 -12.93
N GLY A 235 17.29 10.93 -11.77
CA GLY A 235 18.61 11.12 -11.17
C GLY A 235 18.91 12.51 -10.61
N ALA A 236 17.91 13.41 -10.52
CA ALA A 236 18.07 14.76 -10.00
C ALA A 236 18.32 14.79 -8.48
N GLU A 237 18.98 15.86 -8.00
CA GLU A 237 19.27 16.07 -6.59
C GLU A 237 18.74 17.42 -6.12
N LEU A 238 17.76 17.36 -5.21
CA LEU A 238 17.07 18.52 -4.68
C LEU A 238 17.32 18.63 -3.19
N THR A 239 17.95 19.72 -2.78
CA THR A 239 18.19 20.06 -1.38
C THR A 239 17.46 21.35 -1.04
N ALA A 240 16.91 21.45 0.16
CA ALA A 240 16.25 22.65 0.65
C ALA A 240 16.56 22.85 2.13
N PRO A 241 16.33 24.06 2.67
CA PRO A 241 16.46 24.31 4.10
C PRO A 241 15.64 23.33 4.93
N LYS A 242 16.14 22.99 6.13
CA LYS A 242 15.47 22.05 7.05
C LYS A 242 14.00 22.41 7.24
N GLY A 243 13.13 21.40 7.17
CA GLY A 243 11.68 21.54 7.35
C GLY A 243 10.91 22.15 6.15
N ARG A 244 11.58 22.47 5.04
CA ARG A 244 10.92 22.93 3.81
C ARG A 244 10.94 21.83 2.74
N PRO A 245 9.87 21.70 1.92
CA PRO A 245 9.85 20.74 0.83
C PRO A 245 10.81 21.19 -0.30
N PRO A 246 11.79 20.36 -0.71
CA PRO A 246 12.63 20.63 -1.86
C PRO A 246 11.86 20.65 -3.18
N LEU A 247 10.81 19.83 -3.31
CA LEU A 247 9.91 19.81 -4.46
C LEU A 247 8.46 19.96 -4.02
N ASP A 248 7.81 20.99 -4.54
CA ASP A 248 6.43 21.34 -4.24
C ASP A 248 5.63 21.40 -5.54
N ALA A 249 5.02 20.28 -5.91
CA ALA A 249 4.22 20.10 -7.12
C ALA A 249 2.72 19.94 -6.77
N ASP A 250 2.26 20.62 -5.72
CA ASP A 250 0.84 20.60 -5.33
C ASP A 250 -0.04 21.12 -6.47
N ARG A 251 -1.12 20.39 -6.77
CA ARG A 251 -2.09 20.67 -7.84
C ARG A 251 -1.47 20.74 -9.24
N ILE A 252 -0.28 20.17 -9.45
CA ILE A 252 0.30 20.06 -10.78
C ILE A 252 -0.60 19.19 -11.67
N ARG A 253 -0.69 19.53 -12.95
CA ARG A 253 -1.34 18.72 -13.97
C ARG A 253 -0.32 18.31 -15.02
N VAL A 254 -0.11 17.02 -15.14
CA VAL A 254 0.79 16.42 -16.13
C VAL A 254 -0.05 15.48 -16.98
N GLU A 255 -0.21 15.77 -18.27
CA GLU A 255 -1.01 14.90 -19.16
C GLU A 255 -0.29 13.58 -19.46
N GLY A 256 1.05 13.61 -19.49
CA GLY A 256 1.90 12.44 -19.64
C GLY A 256 2.33 11.82 -18.31
N ASN A 257 3.59 11.38 -18.26
CA ASN A 257 4.17 10.64 -17.14
C ASN A 257 5.03 11.51 -16.23
N VAL A 258 5.14 11.14 -14.95
CA VAL A 258 6.08 11.74 -14.00
C VAL A 258 7.14 10.72 -13.61
N SER A 259 8.40 11.02 -13.89
CA SER A 259 9.54 10.15 -13.56
C SER A 259 10.48 10.81 -12.54
N LEU A 260 10.51 10.26 -11.32
CA LEU A 260 11.46 10.58 -10.24
C LEU A 260 12.29 9.33 -9.92
N ASP A 261 12.91 8.72 -10.93
CA ASP A 261 13.58 7.42 -10.84
C ASP A 261 15.12 7.52 -10.97
N ASN A 262 15.79 6.37 -10.87
CA ASN A 262 17.23 6.20 -11.10
C ASN A 262 18.13 7.13 -10.26
N GLY A 263 17.97 7.10 -8.94
CA GLY A 263 18.82 7.86 -8.02
C GLY A 263 18.40 9.31 -7.86
N PHE A 264 17.13 9.62 -8.10
CA PHE A 264 16.52 10.87 -7.64
C PHE A 264 16.64 10.99 -6.13
N THR A 265 17.15 12.11 -5.63
CA THR A 265 17.31 12.36 -4.19
C THR A 265 16.69 13.68 -3.79
N ALA A 266 15.80 13.65 -2.79
CA ALA A 266 15.20 14.83 -2.20
C ALA A 266 15.51 14.86 -0.71
N GLY A 267 16.26 15.86 -0.24
CA GLY A 267 16.67 15.99 1.17
C GLY A 267 15.54 16.36 2.14
N GLY A 268 14.28 16.24 1.72
CA GLY A 268 13.08 16.60 2.49
C GLY A 268 11.81 16.15 1.76
N PRO A 269 10.61 16.56 2.24
CA PRO A 269 9.33 16.10 1.69
C PRO A 269 9.14 16.50 0.23
N VAL A 270 8.77 15.54 -0.61
CA VAL A 270 8.24 15.80 -1.95
C VAL A 270 6.72 15.88 -1.88
N ARG A 271 6.13 16.92 -2.49
CA ARG A 271 4.67 17.15 -2.44
C ARG A 271 4.02 17.07 -3.82
N PHE A 272 2.91 16.33 -3.89
CA PHE A 272 2.01 16.15 -5.03
C PHE A 272 0.55 16.19 -4.55
N ALA A 273 0.22 17.05 -3.58
CA ALA A 273 -1.14 17.13 -3.05
C ALA A 273 -2.11 17.53 -4.18
N ASP A 274 -3.20 16.79 -4.34
CA ASP A 274 -4.23 17.02 -5.37
C ASP A 274 -3.65 17.14 -6.81
N ALA A 275 -2.52 16.48 -7.07
CA ALA A 275 -1.91 16.44 -8.40
C ALA A 275 -2.69 15.49 -9.33
N ARG A 276 -2.69 15.81 -10.62
CA ARG A 276 -3.28 14.96 -11.67
C ARG A 276 -2.21 14.56 -12.66
N ILE A 277 -2.01 13.27 -12.83
CA ILE A 277 -1.04 12.69 -13.76
C ILE A 277 -1.81 11.75 -14.69
N GLY A 278 -1.85 12.05 -15.98
CA GLY A 278 -2.59 11.26 -16.97
C GLY A 278 -1.97 9.87 -17.20
N GLY A 279 -0.64 9.77 -17.09
CA GLY A 279 0.10 8.51 -17.18
C GLY A 279 0.49 7.93 -15.82
N TYR A 280 1.72 7.44 -15.71
CA TYR A 280 2.25 6.81 -14.49
C TYR A 280 3.09 7.77 -13.64
N LEU A 281 3.26 7.43 -12.36
CA LEU A 281 4.25 8.01 -11.45
C LEU A 281 5.34 6.97 -11.13
N LYS A 282 6.57 7.23 -11.56
CA LYS A 282 7.73 6.35 -11.31
C LYS A 282 8.62 6.91 -10.20
N LEU A 283 8.85 6.12 -9.15
CA LEU A 283 9.66 6.40 -7.97
C LEU A 283 10.78 5.35 -7.74
N SER A 284 10.99 4.42 -8.69
CA SER A 284 12.00 3.36 -8.57
C SER A 284 13.40 3.93 -8.34
N GLY A 285 14.03 3.55 -7.24
CA GLY A 285 15.38 3.99 -6.87
C GLY A 285 15.47 5.44 -6.37
N ALA A 286 14.33 6.06 -6.01
CA ALA A 286 14.31 7.36 -5.34
C ALA A 286 14.71 7.26 -3.88
N THR A 287 15.34 8.31 -3.36
CA THR A 287 15.57 8.50 -1.92
C THR A 287 14.89 9.80 -1.48
N LEU A 288 13.92 9.69 -0.59
CA LEU A 288 13.09 10.79 -0.12
C LEU A 288 13.31 11.01 1.37
N GLY A 289 13.62 12.24 1.77
CA GLY A 289 13.96 12.59 3.15
C GLY A 289 15.41 12.26 3.51
N SER A 290 15.78 12.53 4.76
CA SER A 290 17.12 12.27 5.30
C SER A 290 17.04 11.39 6.54
N ALA A 291 17.98 10.45 6.68
CA ALA A 291 18.14 9.66 7.90
C ALA A 291 18.64 10.50 9.09
N GLU A 292 19.28 11.65 8.82
CA GLU A 292 19.82 12.56 9.84
C GLU A 292 18.75 13.46 10.48
N ASP A 293 17.58 13.58 9.82
CA ASP A 293 16.40 14.17 10.43
C ASP A 293 15.80 13.13 11.37
N GLY A 294 16.45 12.98 12.54
CA GLY A 294 15.91 12.18 13.64
C GLY A 294 14.45 12.56 13.92
N PRO A 295 13.64 11.65 14.48
CA PRO A 295 12.22 11.88 14.65
C PRO A 295 11.99 13.13 15.49
N ASP A 296 11.56 14.23 14.86
CA ASP A 296 11.06 15.39 15.58
C ASP A 296 9.87 14.90 16.44
N PRO A 297 9.96 15.02 17.78
CA PRO A 297 8.90 14.54 18.66
C PRO A 297 7.55 15.22 18.36
N TYR A 298 7.55 16.43 17.79
CA TYR A 298 6.36 17.22 17.53
C TYR A 298 5.83 17.14 16.09
N ARG A 299 6.64 16.74 15.09
CA ARG A 299 6.20 16.53 13.71
C ARG A 299 6.76 15.23 13.13
N ALA A 300 5.88 14.37 12.63
CA ALA A 300 6.32 13.26 11.79
C ALA A 300 6.99 13.84 10.52
N PRO A 301 8.24 13.50 10.20
CA PRO A 301 8.81 13.89 8.92
C PRO A 301 7.98 13.25 7.81
N TYR A 302 7.59 14.03 6.81
CA TYR A 302 6.93 13.52 5.62
C TYR A 302 8.02 13.27 4.57
N ALA A 303 8.03 12.09 3.96
CA ALA A 303 8.90 11.79 2.83
C ALA A 303 8.20 12.13 1.50
N LEU A 304 6.93 11.73 1.40
CA LEU A 304 6.07 11.96 0.24
C LEU A 304 4.67 12.35 0.71
N PHE A 305 4.17 13.47 0.19
CA PHE A 305 2.82 13.96 0.43
C PHE A 305 2.03 13.92 -0.87
N ALA A 306 1.26 12.86 -1.10
CA ALA A 306 0.44 12.65 -2.30
C ALA A 306 -1.03 12.43 -1.95
N ASP A 307 -1.51 13.16 -0.94
CA ASP A 307 -2.92 13.20 -0.54
C ASP A 307 -3.78 13.65 -1.75
N GLY A 308 -4.82 12.88 -2.08
CA GLY A 308 -5.75 13.21 -3.18
C GLY A 308 -5.16 13.13 -4.59
N ILE A 309 -3.99 12.51 -4.79
CA ILE A 309 -3.40 12.37 -6.13
C ILE A 309 -4.29 11.50 -7.04
N GLU A 310 -4.44 11.89 -8.30
CA GLU A 310 -5.12 11.13 -9.34
C GLU A 310 -4.08 10.68 -10.39
N LEU A 311 -3.93 9.38 -10.58
CA LEU A 311 -3.08 8.75 -11.60
C LEU A 311 -3.97 8.00 -12.60
N GLY A 312 -3.86 8.36 -13.88
CA GLY A 312 -4.54 7.63 -14.98
C GLY A 312 -3.86 6.30 -15.34
N GLY A 313 -2.61 6.10 -14.91
CA GLY A 313 -1.86 4.85 -15.07
C GLY A 313 -1.38 4.28 -13.73
N ASP A 314 -0.16 3.75 -13.72
CA ASP A 314 0.41 3.01 -12.59
C ASP A 314 1.20 3.90 -11.61
N LEU A 315 1.29 3.45 -10.36
CA LEU A 315 2.33 3.90 -9.42
C LEU A 315 3.43 2.85 -9.36
N ASN A 316 4.65 3.20 -9.78
CA ASN A 316 5.77 2.27 -9.83
C ASN A 316 6.94 2.72 -8.93
N ALA A 317 7.11 2.03 -7.80
CA ALA A 317 8.24 2.16 -6.89
C ALA A 317 8.96 0.81 -6.69
N ARG A 318 8.83 -0.10 -7.67
CA ARG A 318 9.34 -1.47 -7.59
C ARG A 318 10.87 -1.50 -7.63
N SER A 319 11.47 -2.37 -6.82
CA SER A 319 12.87 -2.77 -6.96
C SER A 319 13.01 -4.01 -7.86
N GLY A 320 14.12 -4.08 -8.59
CA GLY A 320 14.36 -5.09 -9.63
C GLY A 320 14.84 -6.45 -9.14
N GLU A 321 14.24 -7.06 -8.10
CA GLU A 321 14.64 -8.41 -7.65
C GLU A 321 13.84 -9.57 -8.28
N ILE A 322 12.81 -9.29 -9.08
CA ILE A 322 12.07 -10.34 -9.79
C ILE A 322 12.67 -10.54 -11.19
N ALA A 323 13.40 -11.65 -11.34
CA ALA A 323 13.79 -12.34 -12.57
C ALA A 323 14.21 -11.46 -13.78
N GLY A 324 15.50 -11.12 -13.87
CA GLY A 324 16.19 -10.88 -15.15
C GLY A 324 16.28 -9.45 -15.69
N ALA A 325 15.71 -8.44 -15.02
CA ALA A 325 15.91 -7.03 -15.37
C ALA A 325 17.04 -6.38 -14.54
N PRO A 326 17.78 -5.38 -15.05
CA PRO A 326 18.85 -4.72 -14.31
C PRO A 326 18.35 -4.14 -12.98
N LYS A 327 19.18 -4.29 -11.93
CA LYS A 327 18.97 -3.95 -10.51
C LYS A 327 18.49 -2.50 -10.29
N GLU A 328 17.20 -2.22 -10.49
CA GLU A 328 16.61 -0.97 -9.99
C GLU A 328 16.67 -0.99 -8.45
N LYS A 329 17.34 0.02 -7.87
CA LYS A 329 17.40 0.21 -6.42
C LYS A 329 15.97 0.40 -5.87
N PRO A 330 15.69 -0.01 -4.62
CA PRO A 330 14.39 0.23 -4.02
C PRO A 330 14.14 1.72 -3.78
N LEU A 331 12.87 2.10 -3.72
CA LEU A 331 12.46 3.36 -3.09
C LEU A 331 12.88 3.32 -1.62
N VAL A 332 13.56 4.36 -1.15
CA VAL A 332 13.91 4.57 0.25
C VAL A 332 13.25 5.86 0.73
N ALA A 333 12.39 5.77 1.73
CA ALA A 333 11.67 6.91 2.29
C ALA A 333 11.94 7.06 3.79
N TYR A 334 12.52 8.19 4.19
CA TYR A 334 12.71 8.58 5.58
C TYR A 334 11.60 9.54 5.99
N GLY A 335 10.62 9.01 6.72
CA GLY A 335 9.38 9.68 7.07
C GLY A 335 8.14 9.01 6.47
N GLN A 336 6.98 9.56 6.82
CA GLN A 336 5.70 9.05 6.37
C GLN A 336 5.49 9.27 4.87
N VAL A 337 5.06 8.21 4.18
CA VAL A 337 4.57 8.26 2.80
C VAL A 337 3.04 8.29 2.81
N ARG A 338 2.45 9.30 2.18
CA ARG A 338 1.00 9.56 2.24
C ARG A 338 0.32 9.48 0.88
N PHE A 339 -0.74 8.69 0.81
CA PHE A 339 -1.67 8.57 -0.32
C PHE A 339 -3.16 8.54 0.10
N PRO A 340 -3.61 9.30 1.12
CA PRO A 340 -5.00 9.24 1.52
C PRO A 340 -5.90 9.81 0.42
N GLY A 341 -6.97 9.08 0.10
CA GLY A 341 -7.89 9.44 -0.98
C GLY A 341 -7.26 9.45 -2.38
N ALA A 342 -6.07 8.88 -2.55
CA ALA A 342 -5.44 8.76 -3.86
C ALA A 342 -6.24 7.81 -4.76
N LYS A 343 -6.33 8.13 -6.05
CA LYS A 343 -6.95 7.31 -7.08
C LYS A 343 -5.89 6.90 -8.11
N ILE A 344 -5.71 5.61 -8.28
CA ILE A 344 -4.77 5.01 -9.22
C ILE A 344 -5.59 4.09 -10.12
N ASP A 345 -5.74 4.45 -11.39
CA ASP A 345 -6.58 3.69 -12.32
C ASP A 345 -5.93 2.35 -12.72
N GLY A 346 -4.58 2.27 -12.71
CA GLY A 346 -3.83 1.04 -12.95
C GLY A 346 -3.43 0.27 -11.68
N SER A 347 -2.24 -0.32 -11.71
CA SER A 347 -1.61 -1.04 -10.61
C SER A 347 -0.74 -0.11 -9.75
N ALA A 348 -0.60 -0.43 -8.47
CA ALA A 348 0.29 0.28 -7.55
C ALA A 348 1.32 -0.68 -6.98
N SER A 349 2.61 -0.48 -7.29
CA SER A 349 3.69 -1.33 -6.81
C SER A 349 4.68 -0.54 -5.98
N LEU A 350 4.82 -0.94 -4.71
CA LEU A 350 5.93 -0.55 -3.83
C LEU A 350 6.82 -1.75 -3.48
N SER A 351 6.85 -2.78 -4.35
CA SER A 351 7.60 -4.00 -4.07
C SER A 351 9.08 -3.71 -3.80
N GLY A 352 9.59 -4.22 -2.67
CA GLY A 352 10.96 -4.02 -2.21
C GLY A 352 11.25 -2.64 -1.59
N ALA A 353 10.26 -1.76 -1.45
CA ALA A 353 10.46 -0.44 -0.87
C ALA A 353 10.88 -0.50 0.61
N GLN A 354 11.70 0.46 1.01
CA GLN A 354 12.18 0.64 2.39
C GLN A 354 11.55 1.91 2.96
N LEU A 355 10.65 1.74 3.92
CA LEU A 355 9.88 2.83 4.52
C LEU A 355 10.28 2.97 5.99
N HIS A 356 10.85 4.12 6.34
CA HIS A 356 11.39 4.37 7.67
C HIS A 356 10.55 5.41 8.42
N CYS A 357 9.68 4.98 9.32
CA CYS A 357 8.85 5.85 10.16
C CYS A 357 8.50 5.18 11.50
N ALA A 358 9.54 4.78 12.23
CA ALA A 358 9.46 4.04 13.49
C ALA A 358 8.42 4.62 14.47
N GLY A 359 7.55 3.76 15.02
CA GLY A 359 6.53 4.15 16.01
C GLY A 359 5.40 5.03 15.47
N ARG A 360 5.31 5.22 14.15
CA ARG A 360 4.25 5.97 13.45
C ARG A 360 3.76 5.17 12.24
N ASP A 361 2.92 5.78 11.41
CA ASP A 361 2.43 5.16 10.18
C ASP A 361 3.44 5.46 9.06
N ALA A 362 4.14 4.44 8.57
CA ALA A 362 5.14 4.54 7.50
C ALA A 362 4.47 4.74 6.13
N LEU A 363 3.36 4.04 5.90
CA LEU A 363 2.47 4.26 4.75
C LEU A 363 1.07 4.61 5.27
N PHE A 364 0.59 5.81 4.93
CA PHE A 364 -0.76 6.28 5.26
C PHE A 364 -1.57 6.44 3.97
N ALA A 365 -2.43 5.46 3.69
CA ALA A 365 -3.16 5.33 2.43
C ALA A 365 -4.65 5.03 2.67
N ASP A 366 -5.25 5.71 3.65
CA ASP A 366 -6.68 5.62 3.94
C ASP A 366 -7.52 6.07 2.73
N ARG A 367 -8.57 5.34 2.37
CA ARG A 367 -9.42 5.58 1.19
C ARG A 367 -8.66 5.55 -0.14
N LEU A 368 -7.51 4.87 -0.21
CA LEU A 368 -6.81 4.62 -1.47
C LEU A 368 -7.69 3.79 -2.40
N SER A 369 -7.79 4.20 -3.66
CA SER A 369 -8.44 3.42 -4.73
C SER A 369 -7.39 2.99 -5.75
N VAL A 370 -7.21 1.68 -5.94
CA VAL A 370 -6.34 1.09 -6.97
C VAL A 370 -7.23 0.26 -7.90
N GLY A 371 -7.19 0.53 -9.20
CA GLY A 371 -8.01 -0.16 -10.20
C GLY A 371 -7.66 -1.64 -10.34
N GLU A 372 -6.39 -1.98 -10.18
CA GLU A 372 -5.88 -3.35 -10.25
C GLU A 372 -5.28 -3.82 -8.93
N THR A 373 -3.99 -4.21 -8.92
CA THR A 373 -3.32 -4.87 -7.81
C THR A 373 -2.44 -3.88 -7.05
N LEU A 374 -2.49 -3.97 -5.72
CA LEU A 374 -1.54 -3.29 -4.83
C LEU A 374 -0.44 -4.28 -4.44
N PHE A 375 0.75 -4.10 -5.00
CA PHE A 375 1.93 -4.90 -4.72
C PHE A 375 2.79 -4.25 -3.64
N LEU A 376 2.85 -4.90 -2.49
CA LEU A 376 3.72 -4.61 -1.37
C LEU A 376 4.61 -5.83 -1.07
N GLU A 377 5.12 -6.50 -2.11
CA GLU A 377 5.97 -7.70 -1.95
C GLU A 377 7.39 -7.31 -1.52
N GLY A 378 7.93 -7.95 -0.48
CA GLY A 378 9.28 -7.68 0.02
C GLY A 378 9.50 -6.28 0.62
N VAL A 379 8.42 -5.58 1.00
CA VAL A 379 8.50 -4.25 1.63
C VAL A 379 9.10 -4.37 3.03
N ARG A 380 10.04 -3.49 3.36
CA ARG A 380 10.56 -3.33 4.71
C ARG A 380 10.08 -2.01 5.29
N ALA A 381 9.13 -2.06 6.22
CA ALA A 381 8.62 -0.87 6.89
C ALA A 381 8.96 -0.90 8.39
N THR A 382 9.58 0.17 8.89
CA THR A 382 9.58 0.48 10.32
C THR A 382 8.43 1.46 10.57
N GLY A 383 7.35 1.00 11.23
CA GLY A 383 6.08 1.69 11.37
C GLY A 383 4.89 0.90 10.78
N CYS A 384 3.68 1.44 10.94
CA CYS A 384 2.44 0.84 10.45
C CYS A 384 2.20 1.12 8.96
N ILE A 385 1.58 0.18 8.26
CA ILE A 385 0.93 0.37 6.96
C ILE A 385 -0.57 0.46 7.17
N ARG A 386 -1.15 1.59 6.78
CA ARG A 386 -2.56 1.88 7.00
C ARG A 386 -3.29 2.07 5.66
N LEU A 387 -4.28 1.22 5.43
CA LEU A 387 -5.07 1.08 4.22
C LEU A 387 -6.56 1.01 4.58
N GLN A 388 -7.00 1.82 5.56
CA GLN A 388 -8.40 1.80 5.99
C GLN A 388 -9.31 2.32 4.89
N ASP A 389 -10.48 1.70 4.70
CA ASP A 389 -11.43 2.03 3.64
C ASP A 389 -10.81 1.99 2.22
N ALA A 390 -9.70 1.27 2.03
CA ALA A 390 -9.05 1.15 0.72
C ALA A 390 -9.88 0.26 -0.22
N LYS A 391 -9.91 0.61 -1.50
CA LYS A 391 -10.55 -0.15 -2.57
C LYS A 391 -9.48 -0.65 -3.54
N ILE A 392 -9.31 -1.96 -3.62
CA ILE A 392 -8.31 -2.60 -4.47
C ILE A 392 -9.07 -3.49 -5.44
N GLY A 393 -9.07 -3.14 -6.73
CA GLY A 393 -9.89 -3.81 -7.73
C GLY A 393 -9.51 -5.27 -7.97
N ALA A 394 -8.23 -5.62 -7.79
CA ALA A 394 -7.72 -6.98 -7.86
C ALA A 394 -7.18 -7.46 -6.50
N SER A 395 -5.87 -7.69 -6.37
CA SER A 395 -5.28 -8.31 -5.18
C SER A 395 -4.46 -7.33 -4.36
N LEU A 396 -4.33 -7.61 -3.06
CA LEU A 396 -3.29 -7.04 -2.19
C LEU A 396 -2.24 -8.10 -1.92
N ASN A 397 -1.02 -7.86 -2.36
CA ASN A 397 0.09 -8.80 -2.14
C ASN A 397 1.13 -8.20 -1.18
N VAL A 398 1.25 -8.76 0.02
CA VAL A 398 2.23 -8.36 1.06
C VAL A 398 3.26 -9.46 1.33
N THR A 399 3.40 -10.43 0.44
CA THR A 399 4.29 -11.58 0.58
C THR A 399 5.75 -11.16 0.80
N GLY A 400 6.46 -11.85 1.70
CA GLY A 400 7.87 -11.58 2.00
C GLY A 400 8.17 -10.24 2.70
N SER A 401 7.13 -9.52 3.14
CA SER A 401 7.29 -8.19 3.73
C SER A 401 7.50 -8.21 5.23
N THR A 402 8.21 -7.20 5.73
CA THR A 402 8.58 -7.06 7.14
C THR A 402 8.06 -5.72 7.66
N PHE A 403 7.21 -5.76 8.68
CA PHE A 403 6.58 -4.62 9.34
C PHE A 403 6.90 -4.61 10.84
N THR A 404 7.85 -3.78 11.24
CA THR A 404 8.35 -3.68 12.62
C THR A 404 8.01 -2.33 13.25
N GLU A 405 8.18 -2.23 14.58
CA GLU A 405 8.01 -0.96 15.33
C GLU A 405 6.68 -0.23 15.07
N PRO A 406 5.54 -0.92 15.18
CA PRO A 406 4.23 -0.32 14.94
C PRO A 406 3.97 0.83 15.91
N ARG A 407 3.09 1.74 15.47
CA ARG A 407 2.59 2.85 16.27
C ARG A 407 1.94 2.35 17.56
N ARG A 408 2.23 3.02 18.68
CA ARG A 408 1.57 2.77 19.97
C ARG A 408 0.40 3.73 20.19
N ARG A 409 -0.67 3.23 20.81
CA ARG A 409 -1.79 4.01 21.34
C ARG A 409 -1.39 4.66 22.67
N ALA A 410 -2.20 5.59 23.16
CA ALA A 410 -1.95 6.29 24.42
C ALA A 410 -1.98 5.35 25.64
N ASP A 411 -2.74 4.26 25.56
CA ASP A 411 -2.81 3.19 26.57
C ASP A 411 -1.62 2.22 26.52
N GLY A 412 -0.64 2.46 25.63
CA GLY A 412 0.53 1.59 25.45
C GLY A 412 0.29 0.38 24.53
N SER A 413 -0.96 0.08 24.16
CA SER A 413 -1.26 -0.98 23.20
C SER A 413 -0.77 -0.62 21.80
N ARG A 414 -0.41 -1.61 21.00
CA ARG A 414 0.07 -1.39 19.63
C ARG A 414 -1.10 -1.30 18.67
N LYS A 415 -0.95 -0.46 17.65
CA LYS A 415 -1.78 -0.53 16.45
C LYS A 415 -1.31 -1.68 15.57
N PRO A 416 -2.20 -2.24 14.72
CA PRO A 416 -1.82 -3.24 13.73
C PRO A 416 -0.66 -2.75 12.85
N SER A 417 0.29 -3.63 12.55
CA SER A 417 1.36 -3.35 11.58
C SER A 417 0.81 -3.18 10.18
N LEU A 418 -0.23 -3.93 9.83
CA LEU A 418 -1.00 -3.80 8.58
C LEU A 418 -2.48 -3.63 8.91
N ASP A 419 -3.04 -2.47 8.60
CA ASP A 419 -4.41 -2.07 8.94
C ASP A 419 -5.27 -1.96 7.67
N LEU A 420 -6.11 -2.97 7.44
CA LEU A 420 -7.03 -3.12 6.32
C LEU A 420 -8.49 -2.96 6.77
N GLN A 421 -8.74 -2.22 7.85
CA GLN A 421 -10.08 -2.03 8.38
C GLN A 421 -11.01 -1.45 7.29
N PHE A 422 -12.16 -2.09 7.07
CA PHE A 422 -13.14 -1.71 6.03
C PHE A 422 -12.61 -1.72 4.58
N ALA A 423 -11.47 -2.38 4.32
CA ALA A 423 -10.94 -2.49 2.96
C ALA A 423 -11.81 -3.40 2.09
N SER A 424 -11.95 -3.07 0.80
CA SER A 424 -12.57 -3.91 -0.22
C SER A 424 -11.52 -4.37 -1.21
N ILE A 425 -11.34 -5.69 -1.34
CA ILE A 425 -10.34 -6.34 -2.20
C ILE A 425 -11.07 -7.25 -3.18
N GLY A 426 -10.98 -6.94 -4.47
CA GLY A 426 -11.75 -7.59 -5.52
C GLY A 426 -11.33 -9.03 -5.83
N HIS A 427 -10.11 -9.43 -5.47
CA HIS A 427 -9.59 -10.80 -5.61
C HIS A 427 -9.01 -11.31 -4.28
N ASN A 428 -7.68 -11.25 -4.10
CA ASN A 428 -7.00 -11.97 -3.02
C ASN A 428 -6.23 -11.04 -2.08
N LEU A 429 -6.23 -11.39 -0.80
CA LEU A 429 -5.26 -10.90 0.18
C LEU A 429 -4.18 -11.97 0.36
N LEU A 430 -2.96 -11.69 -0.11
CA LEU A 430 -1.83 -12.62 -0.08
C LEU A 430 -0.82 -12.17 0.98
N CYS A 431 -0.76 -12.93 2.07
CA CYS A 431 0.18 -12.75 3.17
C CYS A 431 0.93 -14.07 3.41
N SER A 432 1.97 -14.31 2.61
CA SER A 432 2.72 -15.57 2.61
C SER A 432 4.24 -15.39 2.50
N ARG A 433 4.99 -16.49 2.64
CA ARG A 433 6.46 -16.55 2.46
C ARG A 433 7.22 -15.59 3.40
N ASN A 434 7.21 -15.89 4.71
CA ASN A 434 7.99 -15.18 5.74
C ASN A 434 7.58 -13.71 5.93
N VAL A 435 6.29 -13.43 5.90
CA VAL A 435 5.80 -12.11 6.33
C VAL A 435 6.05 -11.96 7.83
N VAL A 436 6.58 -10.82 8.25
CA VAL A 436 6.76 -10.47 9.66
C VAL A 436 5.92 -9.25 9.97
N ALA A 437 4.98 -9.35 10.91
CA ALA A 437 4.10 -8.25 11.30
C ALA A 437 3.99 -8.16 12.83
N SER A 438 4.93 -7.44 13.47
CA SER A 438 5.03 -7.44 14.94
C SER A 438 3.83 -6.83 15.67
N GLY A 439 3.11 -5.89 15.06
CA GLY A 439 1.86 -5.33 15.58
C GLY A 439 0.60 -6.11 15.21
N GLY A 440 0.74 -7.20 14.45
CA GLY A 440 -0.39 -7.94 13.89
C GLY A 440 -0.94 -7.38 12.58
N VAL A 441 -1.91 -8.09 12.01
CA VAL A 441 -2.64 -7.73 10.79
C VAL A 441 -4.12 -7.59 11.14
N SER A 442 -4.73 -6.46 10.79
CA SER A 442 -6.17 -6.24 10.95
C SER A 442 -6.85 -6.22 9.59
N ALA A 443 -7.78 -7.14 9.38
CA ALA A 443 -8.72 -7.20 8.25
C ALA A 443 -10.17 -7.05 8.76
N ARG A 444 -10.35 -6.28 9.84
CA ARG A 444 -11.65 -6.08 10.48
C ARG A 444 -12.64 -5.44 9.51
N LEU A 445 -13.80 -6.09 9.36
CA LEU A 445 -14.89 -5.66 8.48
C LEU A 445 -14.44 -5.46 7.03
N ALA A 446 -13.37 -6.16 6.63
CA ALA A 446 -12.89 -6.16 5.25
C ALA A 446 -13.74 -7.12 4.39
N ASP A 447 -13.93 -6.75 3.12
CA ASP A 447 -14.59 -7.55 2.11
C ASP A 447 -13.56 -8.03 1.09
N ILE A 448 -13.22 -9.31 1.13
CA ILE A 448 -12.27 -9.94 0.21
C ILE A 448 -13.02 -10.94 -0.65
N ARG A 449 -13.26 -10.62 -1.91
CA ARG A 449 -14.16 -11.42 -2.75
C ARG A 449 -13.73 -12.88 -2.94
N HIS A 450 -12.43 -13.16 -3.02
CA HIS A 450 -11.93 -14.51 -3.28
C HIS A 450 -11.18 -15.09 -2.07
N THR A 451 -9.86 -14.92 -2.00
CA THR A 451 -9.04 -15.68 -1.05
C THR A 451 -8.29 -14.77 -0.08
N VAL A 452 -8.37 -15.07 1.21
CA VAL A 452 -7.45 -14.59 2.23
C VAL A 452 -6.45 -15.72 2.50
N HIS A 453 -5.20 -15.50 2.10
CA HIS A 453 -4.14 -16.50 2.22
C HIS A 453 -3.08 -16.03 3.22
N LEU A 454 -3.08 -16.66 4.39
CA LEU A 454 -2.18 -16.43 5.50
C LEU A 454 -1.38 -17.71 5.73
N SER A 455 -0.11 -17.72 5.31
CA SER A 455 0.74 -18.89 5.52
C SER A 455 2.21 -18.56 5.74
N HIS A 456 2.86 -19.31 6.63
CA HIS A 456 4.27 -19.12 6.99
C HIS A 456 4.59 -17.64 7.31
N ALA A 457 3.78 -17.03 8.17
CA ALA A 457 3.90 -15.62 8.56
C ALA A 457 4.05 -15.51 10.08
N ALA A 458 5.06 -14.76 10.52
CA ALA A 458 5.28 -14.43 11.92
C ALA A 458 4.49 -13.17 12.28
N ILE A 459 3.35 -13.35 12.92
CA ILE A 459 2.39 -12.27 13.19
C ILE A 459 2.21 -12.11 14.70
N GLY A 460 2.29 -10.87 15.18
CA GLY A 460 2.24 -10.51 16.60
C GLY A 460 3.62 -10.44 17.26
N ASP A 461 3.64 -10.02 18.52
CA ASP A 461 4.87 -9.84 19.32
C ASP A 461 4.83 -10.55 20.69
N GLY A 462 3.79 -11.36 20.93
CA GLY A 462 3.63 -12.18 22.14
C GLY A 462 3.33 -11.38 23.40
N GLN A 463 3.08 -10.06 23.28
CA GLN A 463 2.73 -9.23 24.43
C GLN A 463 1.30 -9.55 24.92
N PRO A 464 1.04 -9.49 26.24
CA PRO A 464 -0.30 -9.70 26.79
C PRO A 464 -1.34 -8.77 26.17
N GLY A 465 -2.45 -9.32 25.70
CA GLY A 465 -3.53 -8.56 25.04
C GLY A 465 -3.22 -8.08 23.61
N GLY A 466 -2.08 -8.50 23.04
CA GLY A 466 -1.76 -8.29 21.64
C GLY A 466 -2.67 -9.10 20.73
N VAL A 467 -3.09 -8.50 19.60
CA VAL A 467 -3.88 -9.18 18.57
C VAL A 467 -2.95 -9.48 17.40
N ALA A 468 -2.76 -10.77 17.09
CA ALA A 468 -1.96 -11.19 15.96
C ALA A 468 -2.75 -10.99 14.67
N PHE A 469 -3.97 -11.52 14.58
CA PHE A 469 -4.84 -11.34 13.43
C PHE A 469 -6.23 -10.92 13.85
N ASP A 470 -6.76 -9.85 13.25
CA ASP A 470 -8.08 -9.32 13.54
C ASP A 470 -8.94 -9.37 12.28
N GLY A 471 -9.63 -10.49 12.07
CA GLY A 471 -10.58 -10.72 11.00
C GLY A 471 -12.04 -10.52 11.43
N TYR A 472 -12.30 -9.78 12.51
CA TYR A 472 -13.67 -9.59 13.02
C TYR A 472 -14.60 -9.03 11.93
N GLY A 473 -15.70 -9.73 11.65
CA GLY A 473 -16.68 -9.33 10.64
C GLY A 473 -16.17 -9.35 9.20
N MET A 474 -15.02 -9.97 8.93
CA MET A 474 -14.46 -10.10 7.58
C MET A 474 -15.31 -11.05 6.72
N THR A 475 -15.39 -10.78 5.41
CA THR A 475 -16.03 -11.69 4.45
C THR A 475 -15.02 -12.20 3.43
N ALA A 476 -15.04 -13.51 3.15
CA ALA A 476 -14.20 -14.11 2.10
C ALA A 476 -14.79 -15.37 1.47
N HIS A 477 -14.44 -15.69 0.23
CA HIS A 477 -14.81 -16.99 -0.33
C HIS A 477 -13.92 -18.11 0.24
N HIS A 478 -12.63 -17.89 0.40
CA HIS A 478 -11.72 -18.88 0.96
C HIS A 478 -10.80 -18.23 1.99
N LEU A 479 -10.83 -18.74 3.22
CA LEU A 479 -9.87 -18.39 4.26
C LEU A 479 -8.87 -19.53 4.43
N PHE A 480 -7.64 -19.29 4.01
CA PHE A 480 -6.52 -20.21 4.17
C PHE A 480 -5.60 -19.68 5.27
N MET A 481 -5.53 -20.40 6.39
CA MET A 481 -4.72 -20.06 7.56
C MET A 481 -3.86 -21.25 7.95
N HIS A 482 -2.60 -21.24 7.50
CA HIS A 482 -1.65 -22.31 7.78
C HIS A 482 -0.35 -21.77 8.37
N PHE A 483 -0.21 -21.92 9.68
CA PHE A 483 0.97 -21.51 10.43
C PHE A 483 1.79 -22.74 10.81
N ASP A 484 3.11 -22.56 10.91
CA ASP A 484 4.00 -23.58 11.41
C ASP A 484 3.68 -23.83 12.91
N PRO A 485 3.52 -25.08 13.38
CA PRO A 485 3.33 -25.38 14.79
C PRO A 485 4.42 -24.81 15.70
N ASP A 486 5.64 -24.65 15.21
CA ASP A 486 6.77 -24.10 15.98
C ASP A 486 6.77 -22.56 16.00
N GLU A 487 6.05 -21.92 15.08
CA GLU A 487 5.89 -20.47 14.98
C GLU A 487 4.41 -20.07 14.88
N PRO A 488 3.60 -20.33 15.93
CA PRO A 488 2.19 -19.95 15.94
C PRO A 488 2.04 -18.42 16.04
N PRO A 489 0.87 -17.86 15.69
CA PRO A 489 0.57 -16.46 15.88
C PRO A 489 0.80 -16.01 17.34
N GLN A 490 1.60 -14.96 17.51
CA GLN A 490 2.03 -14.45 18.80
C GLN A 490 1.07 -13.37 19.31
N GLY A 491 -0.16 -13.79 19.61
CA GLY A 491 -1.26 -12.93 20.07
C GLY A 491 -2.60 -13.61 19.86
N GLU A 492 -3.69 -12.90 20.14
CA GLU A 492 -5.06 -13.36 19.88
C GLU A 492 -5.37 -13.35 18.38
N VAL A 493 -6.09 -14.35 17.90
CA VAL A 493 -6.64 -14.39 16.54
C VAL A 493 -8.16 -14.22 16.61
N ARG A 494 -8.70 -13.12 16.08
CA ARG A 494 -10.13 -12.82 16.12
C ARG A 494 -10.80 -13.12 14.79
N LEU A 495 -11.70 -14.09 14.79
CA LEU A 495 -12.55 -14.46 13.65
C LEU A 495 -14.03 -14.23 13.95
N GLY A 496 -14.34 -13.56 15.06
CA GLY A 496 -15.71 -13.34 15.47
C GLY A 496 -16.53 -12.61 14.41
N ASN A 497 -17.77 -13.03 14.19
CA ASN A 497 -18.67 -12.53 13.14
C ASN A 497 -18.14 -12.64 11.68
N ALA A 498 -16.99 -13.28 11.45
CA ALA A 498 -16.49 -13.45 10.09
C ALA A 498 -17.34 -14.47 9.31
N ARG A 499 -17.45 -14.27 8.00
CA ARG A 499 -18.20 -15.15 7.10
C ARG A 499 -17.31 -15.61 5.97
N VAL A 500 -17.04 -16.90 5.91
CA VAL A 500 -16.21 -17.48 4.86
C VAL A 500 -16.92 -18.62 4.16
N ARG A 501 -16.68 -18.85 2.87
CA ARG A 501 -17.29 -20.02 2.21
C ARG A 501 -16.53 -21.30 2.52
N LYS A 502 -15.21 -21.26 2.36
CA LYS A 502 -14.31 -22.37 2.61
C LYS A 502 -13.28 -21.97 3.66
N LEU A 503 -13.06 -22.82 4.65
CA LEU A 503 -12.01 -22.69 5.65
C LEU A 503 -10.96 -23.77 5.44
N SER A 504 -9.70 -23.39 5.28
CA SER A 504 -8.54 -24.27 5.37
C SER A 504 -7.70 -23.85 6.57
N ASP A 505 -7.73 -24.66 7.63
CA ASP A 505 -7.02 -24.43 8.87
C ASP A 505 -5.91 -25.47 9.11
N GLY A 506 -5.11 -25.24 10.15
CA GLY A 506 -4.04 -26.13 10.57
C GLY A 506 -3.72 -25.98 12.06
N PRO A 507 -2.96 -26.91 12.66
CA PRO A 507 -2.67 -26.92 14.10
C PRO A 507 -2.01 -25.63 14.60
N GLY A 508 -1.15 -24.99 13.79
CA GLY A 508 -0.48 -23.74 14.16
C GLY A 508 -1.44 -22.56 14.39
N LEU A 509 -2.60 -22.51 13.72
CA LEU A 509 -3.63 -21.49 13.98
C LEU A 509 -4.19 -21.62 15.40
N TRP A 510 -4.53 -22.85 15.79
CA TRP A 510 -5.18 -23.17 17.05
C TRP A 510 -4.22 -23.14 18.26
N ALA A 511 -2.91 -23.10 17.99
CA ALA A 511 -1.85 -22.90 18.98
C ALA A 511 -1.50 -21.42 19.24
N ALA A 512 -2.31 -20.47 18.73
CA ALA A 512 -2.09 -19.04 18.94
C ALA A 512 -1.98 -18.67 20.43
N ALA A 513 -0.95 -17.89 20.79
CA ALA A 513 -0.60 -17.60 22.18
C ALA A 513 -1.70 -16.87 22.97
N GLY A 514 -2.54 -16.07 22.28
CA GLY A 514 -3.67 -15.36 22.87
C GLY A 514 -5.03 -16.04 22.71
N GLY A 515 -5.07 -17.26 22.16
CA GLY A 515 -6.32 -17.94 21.80
C GLY A 515 -6.92 -17.48 20.47
N VAL A 516 -8.01 -18.13 20.06
CA VAL A 516 -8.69 -17.87 18.79
C VAL A 516 -10.16 -17.53 19.02
N ASP A 517 -10.58 -16.28 18.94
CA ASP A 517 -12.00 -15.96 19.03
C ASP A 517 -12.75 -16.43 17.77
N VAL A 518 -13.72 -17.33 17.95
CA VAL A 518 -14.57 -17.92 16.89
C VAL A 518 -16.05 -17.64 17.12
N ASP A 519 -16.38 -16.62 17.93
CA ASP A 519 -17.78 -16.29 18.24
C ASP A 519 -18.56 -15.82 17.00
N ASP A 520 -19.70 -16.44 16.71
CA ASP A 520 -20.47 -16.22 15.48
C ASP A 520 -19.64 -16.32 14.16
N PHE A 521 -18.55 -17.11 14.18
CA PHE A 521 -17.78 -17.39 12.97
C PHE A 521 -18.50 -18.41 12.08
N VAL A 522 -18.85 -18.01 10.86
CA VAL A 522 -19.62 -18.84 9.92
C VAL A 522 -18.75 -19.28 8.75
N TYR A 523 -18.75 -20.59 8.49
CA TYR A 523 -18.16 -21.20 7.31
C TYR A 523 -19.05 -22.28 6.68
N GLU A 524 -19.15 -22.33 5.35
CA GLU A 524 -19.98 -23.35 4.64
C GLU A 524 -19.27 -24.70 4.52
N SER A 525 -17.95 -24.70 4.35
CA SER A 525 -17.16 -25.92 4.15
C SER A 525 -15.79 -25.81 4.81
N ILE A 526 -15.26 -26.95 5.25
CA ILE A 526 -13.90 -27.06 5.80
C ILE A 526 -13.08 -27.98 4.90
N GLU A 527 -11.88 -27.55 4.53
CA GLU A 527 -10.93 -28.37 3.80
C GLU A 527 -10.25 -29.37 4.74
N ASN A 528 -10.31 -30.66 4.38
CA ASN A 528 -9.61 -31.69 5.13
C ASN A 528 -8.21 -31.88 4.54
N ASN A 529 -7.20 -31.28 5.17
CA ASN A 529 -5.80 -31.32 4.73
C ASN A 529 -5.10 -32.67 5.07
N GLY A 530 -5.80 -33.79 4.90
CA GLY A 530 -5.28 -35.17 4.97
C GLY A 530 -4.94 -35.71 6.36
N ASN A 531 -4.49 -34.87 7.29
CA ASN A 531 -4.01 -35.28 8.62
C ASN A 531 -4.88 -34.86 9.81
N THR A 532 -5.92 -34.06 9.59
CA THR A 532 -6.72 -33.49 10.69
C THR A 532 -7.99 -34.31 10.93
N THR A 533 -8.08 -34.98 12.07
CA THR A 533 -9.27 -35.72 12.46
C THR A 533 -10.29 -34.82 13.15
N VAL A 534 -11.55 -35.26 13.23
CA VAL A 534 -12.59 -34.55 14.00
C VAL A 534 -12.25 -34.46 15.48
N LYS A 535 -11.52 -35.45 16.01
CA LYS A 535 -11.04 -35.42 17.40
C LYS A 535 -10.08 -34.26 17.64
N ASP A 536 -9.20 -33.97 16.68
CA ASP A 536 -8.26 -32.86 16.75
C ASP A 536 -9.00 -31.52 16.72
N ARG A 537 -9.98 -31.37 15.83
CA ARG A 537 -10.84 -30.18 15.75
C ARG A 537 -11.63 -29.93 17.03
N LEU A 538 -12.20 -30.98 17.61
CA LEU A 538 -12.88 -30.92 18.90
C LEU A 538 -11.91 -30.60 20.05
N ALA A 539 -10.65 -31.05 19.98
CA ALA A 539 -9.63 -30.66 20.95
C ALA A 539 -9.28 -29.17 20.83
N TRP A 540 -9.14 -28.65 19.61
CA TRP A 540 -8.90 -27.24 19.36
C TRP A 540 -10.04 -26.35 19.83
N LEU A 541 -11.30 -26.70 19.52
CA LEU A 541 -12.46 -25.97 20.02
C LEU A 541 -12.52 -25.95 21.56
N ARG A 542 -12.17 -27.06 22.22
CA ARG A 542 -12.11 -27.13 23.70
C ARG A 542 -11.01 -26.25 24.28
N GLN A 543 -9.86 -26.15 23.62
CA GLN A 543 -8.74 -25.32 24.06
C GLN A 543 -9.11 -23.84 23.98
N VAL A 544 -9.83 -23.46 22.94
CA VAL A 544 -10.19 -22.08 22.65
C VAL A 544 -11.41 -21.59 23.44
N GLN A 545 -12.31 -22.50 23.81
CA GLN A 545 -13.52 -22.17 24.56
C GLN A 545 -13.50 -22.85 25.93
N PRO A 546 -12.91 -22.22 26.96
CA PRO A 546 -12.89 -22.78 28.31
C PRO A 546 -14.31 -22.95 28.86
N ASP A 547 -15.16 -21.95 28.65
CA ASP A 547 -16.60 -21.98 28.96
C ASP A 547 -17.40 -22.60 27.80
N PHE A 548 -18.42 -23.40 28.10
CA PHE A 548 -19.24 -24.04 27.09
C PHE A 548 -20.16 -23.05 26.37
N ALA A 549 -19.90 -22.85 25.08
CA ALA A 549 -20.82 -22.22 24.15
C ALA A 549 -21.37 -23.28 23.17
N PRO A 550 -22.70 -23.45 23.04
CA PRO A 550 -23.26 -24.46 22.13
C PRO A 550 -23.12 -24.12 20.65
N GLY A 551 -23.05 -22.83 20.29
CA GLY A 551 -23.10 -22.32 18.91
C GLY A 551 -22.04 -22.92 17.96
N PRO A 552 -20.74 -22.87 18.30
CA PRO A 552 -19.68 -23.44 17.46
C PRO A 552 -19.82 -24.94 17.20
N TYR A 553 -20.32 -25.69 18.19
CA TYR A 553 -20.60 -27.12 18.02
C TYR A 553 -21.79 -27.35 17.07
N ASP A 554 -22.87 -26.57 17.19
CA ASP A 554 -24.03 -26.66 16.28
C ASP A 554 -23.67 -26.28 14.85
N HIS A 555 -22.82 -25.27 14.70
CA HIS A 555 -22.31 -24.86 13.39
C HIS A 555 -21.46 -25.97 12.75
N LEU A 556 -20.50 -26.54 13.49
CA LEU A 556 -19.67 -27.65 12.99
C LEU A 556 -20.49 -28.89 12.60
N VAL A 557 -21.56 -29.20 13.34
CA VAL A 557 -22.53 -30.26 13.00
C VAL A 557 -23.21 -29.99 11.67
N THR A 558 -23.65 -28.74 11.45
CA THR A 558 -24.30 -28.34 10.21
C THR A 558 -23.35 -28.52 9.03
N VAL A 559 -22.10 -28.07 9.17
CA VAL A 559 -21.07 -28.20 8.12
C VAL A 559 -20.76 -29.66 7.79
N TYR A 560 -20.63 -30.54 8.79
CA TYR A 560 -20.41 -31.96 8.51
C TYR A 560 -21.61 -32.65 7.87
N ARG A 561 -22.83 -32.28 8.25
CA ARG A 561 -24.05 -32.81 7.61
C ARG A 561 -24.15 -32.38 6.16
N ASP A 562 -23.90 -31.10 5.89
CA ASP A 562 -23.93 -30.55 4.53
C ASP A 562 -22.82 -31.14 3.64
N ALA A 563 -21.70 -31.56 4.24
CA ALA A 563 -20.65 -32.32 3.58
C ALA A 563 -20.97 -33.82 3.37
N GLY A 564 -22.07 -34.33 3.92
CA GLY A 564 -22.44 -35.76 3.87
C GLY A 564 -21.72 -36.64 4.90
N GLU A 565 -20.95 -36.05 5.82
CA GLU A 565 -20.14 -36.73 6.83
C GLU A 565 -20.94 -36.95 8.13
N GLU A 566 -21.98 -37.77 8.05
CA GLU A 566 -22.96 -37.91 9.14
C GLU A 566 -22.36 -38.52 10.42
N GLU A 567 -21.43 -39.48 10.29
CA GLU A 567 -20.72 -40.06 11.43
C GLU A 567 -19.89 -39.02 12.20
N LEU A 568 -19.29 -38.06 11.47
CA LEU A 568 -18.51 -36.98 12.05
C LEU A 568 -19.41 -35.99 12.78
N ALA A 569 -20.58 -35.66 12.21
CA ALA A 569 -21.58 -34.82 12.85
C ALA A 569 -22.11 -35.43 14.17
N GLU A 570 -22.34 -36.75 14.21
CA GLU A 570 -22.71 -37.45 15.45
C GLU A 570 -21.62 -37.37 16.52
N GLN A 571 -20.35 -37.48 16.13
CA GLN A 571 -19.22 -37.33 17.07
C GLN A 571 -19.19 -35.94 17.71
N VAL A 572 -19.44 -34.89 16.94
CA VAL A 572 -19.52 -33.52 17.45
C VAL A 572 -20.71 -33.33 18.39
N LEU A 573 -21.88 -33.88 18.06
CA LEU A 573 -23.07 -33.83 18.93
C LEU A 573 -22.84 -34.54 20.27
N MET A 574 -22.17 -35.70 20.26
CA MET A 574 -21.81 -36.42 21.49
C MET A 574 -20.86 -35.58 22.36
N GLU A 575 -19.83 -34.97 21.76
CA GLU A 575 -18.90 -34.12 22.50
C GLU A 575 -19.58 -32.86 23.07
N LYS A 576 -20.54 -32.27 22.33
CA LYS A 576 -21.39 -31.18 22.81
C LYS A 576 -22.16 -31.59 24.08
N GLN A 577 -22.78 -32.78 24.11
CA GLN A 577 -23.49 -33.26 25.30
C GLN A 577 -22.53 -33.54 26.46
N ARG A 578 -21.34 -34.11 26.20
CA ARG A 578 -20.32 -34.30 27.24
C ARG A 578 -19.92 -32.98 27.90
N ARG A 579 -19.66 -31.93 27.12
CA ARG A 579 -19.31 -30.61 27.64
C ARG A 579 -20.46 -30.01 28.45
N ARG A 580 -21.68 -30.04 27.92
CA ARG A 580 -22.89 -29.58 28.64
C ARG A 580 -23.04 -30.25 30.00
N HIS A 581 -22.89 -31.57 30.07
CA HIS A 581 -23.00 -32.31 31.32
C HIS A 581 -21.81 -32.11 32.27
N SER A 582 -20.62 -31.79 31.74
CA SER A 582 -19.45 -31.48 32.56
C SER A 582 -19.59 -30.17 33.35
N GLU A 583 -20.40 -29.23 32.86
CA GLU A 583 -20.70 -27.98 33.55
C GLU A 583 -21.80 -28.08 34.61
N LEU A 584 -22.59 -29.16 34.58
CA LEU A 584 -23.64 -29.38 35.57
C LEU A 584 -23.05 -29.69 36.95
N THR A 585 -23.93 -29.64 37.96
CA THR A 585 -23.63 -30.11 39.32
C THR A 585 -23.29 -31.60 39.34
N TRP A 586 -22.71 -32.08 40.44
CA TRP A 586 -22.24 -33.48 40.54
C TRP A 586 -23.28 -34.55 40.14
N PRO A 587 -24.60 -34.43 40.41
CA PRO A 587 -25.57 -35.43 39.96
C PRO A 587 -25.73 -35.40 38.44
N GLY A 588 -25.73 -34.21 37.83
CA GLY A 588 -25.80 -34.03 36.39
C GLY A 588 -24.57 -34.57 35.65
N ARG A 589 -23.39 -34.47 36.27
CA ARG A 589 -22.14 -35.07 35.77
C ARG A 589 -22.19 -36.59 35.81
N ALA A 590 -22.59 -37.17 36.95
CA ALA A 590 -22.70 -38.63 37.08
C ALA A 590 -23.73 -39.22 36.09
N TRP A 591 -24.86 -38.54 35.91
CA TRP A 591 -25.86 -38.90 34.92
C TRP A 591 -25.33 -38.81 33.48
N GLY A 592 -24.57 -37.76 33.15
CA GLY A 592 -23.92 -37.63 31.85
C GLY A 592 -22.93 -38.76 31.56
N VAL A 593 -22.12 -39.14 32.55
CA VAL A 593 -21.18 -40.27 32.42
C VAL A 593 -21.90 -41.60 32.22
N LEU A 594 -23.01 -41.82 32.94
CA LEU A 594 -23.85 -43.00 32.75
C LEU A 594 -24.40 -43.06 31.32
N GLN A 595 -24.97 -41.96 30.82
CA GLN A 595 -25.54 -41.90 29.47
C GLN A 595 -24.48 -42.07 28.36
N ASP A 596 -23.29 -41.50 28.54
CA ASP A 596 -22.18 -41.64 27.59
C ASP A 596 -21.72 -43.10 27.47
N LYS A 597 -21.55 -43.80 28.60
CA LYS A 597 -21.10 -45.21 28.63
C LYS A 597 -22.18 -46.21 28.22
N THR A 598 -23.44 -45.93 28.52
CA THR A 598 -24.54 -46.86 28.23
C THR A 598 -25.03 -46.75 26.80
N VAL A 599 -25.34 -45.53 26.32
CA VAL A 599 -26.01 -45.35 25.03
C VAL A 599 -25.47 -44.19 24.20
N GLY A 600 -24.35 -43.58 24.61
CA GLY A 600 -23.72 -42.46 23.92
C GLY A 600 -24.69 -41.29 23.69
N PHE A 601 -25.49 -40.94 24.71
CA PHE A 601 -26.57 -39.93 24.61
C PHE A 601 -27.64 -40.24 23.54
N GLY A 602 -27.82 -41.51 23.18
CA GLY A 602 -28.77 -41.96 22.16
C GLY A 602 -28.24 -41.89 20.72
N TYR A 603 -26.94 -41.62 20.55
CA TYR A 603 -26.26 -41.65 19.24
C TYR A 603 -25.59 -43.00 18.94
N ARG A 604 -25.49 -43.92 19.92
CA ARG A 604 -24.93 -45.28 19.74
C ARG A 604 -25.90 -46.37 20.19
N PRO A 605 -27.02 -46.58 19.47
CA PRO A 605 -28.07 -47.52 19.91
C PRO A 605 -27.61 -48.98 19.99
N TRP A 606 -26.55 -49.37 19.25
CA TRP A 606 -25.99 -50.72 19.32
C TRP A 606 -25.43 -51.07 20.71
N LEU A 607 -24.97 -50.08 21.50
CA LEU A 607 -24.53 -50.32 22.86
C LEU A 607 -25.68 -50.78 23.75
N ALA A 608 -26.91 -50.34 23.49
CA ALA A 608 -28.07 -50.84 24.22
C ALA A 608 -28.28 -52.35 23.98
N VAL A 609 -28.03 -52.84 22.76
CA VAL A 609 -28.08 -54.29 22.45
C VAL A 609 -26.99 -55.04 23.22
N VAL A 610 -25.79 -54.47 23.32
CA VAL A 610 -24.70 -55.06 24.13
C VAL A 610 -25.10 -55.12 25.60
N TRP A 611 -25.67 -54.04 26.15
CA TRP A 611 -26.14 -54.03 27.53
C TRP A 611 -27.30 -55.01 27.77
N ILE A 612 -28.22 -55.15 26.81
CA ILE A 612 -29.25 -56.20 26.85
C ILE A 612 -28.58 -57.57 26.92
N ALA A 613 -27.58 -57.86 26.09
CA ALA A 613 -26.85 -59.13 26.13
C ALA A 613 -26.11 -59.35 27.47
N VAL A 614 -25.50 -58.30 28.03
CA VAL A 614 -24.82 -58.34 29.33
C VAL A 614 -25.80 -58.62 30.47
N PHE A 615 -26.92 -57.91 30.54
CA PHE A 615 -27.96 -58.15 31.55
C PHE A 615 -28.59 -59.54 31.40
N TRP A 616 -28.82 -59.96 30.15
CA TRP A 616 -29.33 -61.30 29.85
C TRP A 616 -28.38 -62.39 30.35
N LEU A 617 -27.08 -62.30 30.06
CA LEU A 617 -26.07 -63.24 30.53
C LEU A 617 -25.95 -63.21 32.06
N ALA A 618 -25.92 -62.03 32.67
CA ALA A 618 -25.84 -61.89 34.12
C ALA A 618 -27.04 -62.53 34.83
N GLY A 619 -28.25 -62.29 34.32
CA GLY A 619 -29.46 -62.93 34.83
C GLY A 619 -29.45 -64.44 34.61
N ALA A 620 -29.04 -64.92 33.43
CA ALA A 620 -28.96 -66.35 33.12
C ALA A 620 -27.97 -67.07 34.05
N VAL A 621 -26.83 -66.44 34.34
CA VAL A 621 -25.84 -66.94 35.31
C VAL A 621 -26.45 -66.96 36.71
N TRP A 622 -27.07 -65.87 37.17
CA TRP A 622 -27.71 -65.82 38.50
C TRP A 622 -28.76 -66.92 38.69
N PHE A 623 -29.68 -67.04 37.73
CA PHE A 623 -30.74 -68.06 37.77
C PHE A 623 -30.23 -69.48 37.53
N SER A 624 -29.02 -69.68 37.00
CA SER A 624 -28.41 -71.02 36.91
C SER A 624 -27.95 -71.55 38.28
N PHE A 625 -27.66 -70.65 39.23
CA PHE A 625 -27.23 -70.99 40.59
C PHE A 625 -28.35 -70.86 41.63
N THR A 626 -29.57 -70.53 41.20
CA THR A 626 -30.69 -70.28 42.11
C THR A 626 -31.84 -71.22 41.81
N ASP A 627 -32.20 -72.08 42.77
CA ASP A 627 -33.38 -72.93 42.67
C ASP A 627 -34.65 -72.11 42.95
N LEU A 628 -35.44 -71.81 41.91
CA LEU A 628 -36.73 -71.14 42.04
C LEU A 628 -37.86 -72.17 42.21
N SER A 629 -38.83 -71.85 43.07
CA SER A 629 -40.02 -72.69 43.26
C SER A 629 -41.08 -72.39 42.20
N LYS A 630 -41.84 -73.42 41.77
CA LYS A 630 -42.91 -73.26 40.78
C LYS A 630 -44.11 -72.53 41.39
N LEU A 631 -44.74 -71.61 40.64
CA LEU A 631 -45.96 -70.91 41.07
C LEU A 631 -47.19 -71.84 41.11
N ASP A 632 -47.28 -72.73 40.12
CA ASP A 632 -48.39 -73.66 39.94
C ASP A 632 -47.84 -75.10 39.83
N LYS A 633 -48.42 -76.04 40.59
CA LYS A 633 -47.96 -77.43 40.64
C LYS A 633 -48.53 -78.29 39.51
N ASP A 634 -49.58 -77.81 38.83
CA ASP A 634 -50.28 -78.55 37.77
C ASP A 634 -49.62 -78.36 36.38
N GLN A 635 -48.60 -77.49 36.27
CA GLN A 635 -47.85 -77.23 35.05
C GLN A 635 -46.42 -77.80 35.12
N ASN A 636 -45.93 -78.35 33.99
CA ASN A 636 -44.59 -78.94 33.87
C ASN A 636 -43.68 -78.12 32.92
N PRO A 637 -43.31 -76.88 33.28
CA PRO A 637 -42.43 -76.07 32.45
C PRO A 637 -41.01 -76.65 32.43
N VAL A 638 -40.35 -76.58 31.27
CA VAL A 638 -38.92 -76.89 31.13
C VAL A 638 -38.14 -75.70 31.70
N TRP A 639 -37.34 -75.95 32.74
CA TRP A 639 -36.51 -74.92 33.36
C TRP A 639 -35.42 -74.45 32.40
N SER A 640 -35.41 -73.14 32.14
CA SER A 640 -34.37 -72.50 31.34
C SER A 640 -34.03 -71.14 31.95
N PRO A 641 -32.94 -71.04 32.72
CA PRO A 641 -32.46 -69.78 33.30
C PRO A 641 -32.27 -68.68 32.25
N ALA A 642 -31.83 -69.06 31.05
CA ALA A 642 -31.60 -68.15 29.95
C ALA A 642 -32.90 -67.60 29.35
N LEU A 643 -33.96 -68.43 29.25
CA LEU A 643 -35.27 -67.96 28.77
C LEU A 643 -35.94 -67.08 29.82
N LEU A 644 -35.86 -67.44 31.10
CA LEU A 644 -36.40 -66.62 32.20
C LEU A 644 -35.73 -65.24 32.26
N SER A 645 -34.41 -65.19 32.17
CA SER A 645 -33.65 -63.93 32.12
C SER A 645 -34.05 -63.06 30.93
N LEU A 646 -34.26 -63.68 29.76
CA LEU A 646 -34.66 -62.98 28.54
C LEU A 646 -36.09 -62.44 28.64
N ASP A 647 -37.00 -63.22 29.21
CA ASP A 647 -38.42 -62.89 29.41
C ASP A 647 -38.57 -61.68 30.35
N LEU A 648 -37.79 -61.66 31.44
CA LEU A 648 -37.75 -60.52 32.37
C LEU A 648 -37.15 -59.24 31.75
N LEU A 649 -36.27 -59.38 30.75
CA LEU A 649 -35.54 -58.26 30.15
C LEU A 649 -36.25 -57.66 28.92
N LEU A 650 -37.10 -58.42 28.23
CA LEU A 650 -37.80 -57.99 27.02
C LEU A 650 -39.25 -57.57 27.33
N PRO A 651 -39.53 -56.28 27.57
CA PRO A 651 -40.83 -55.85 28.10
C PRO A 651 -42.04 -56.08 27.16
N ILE A 652 -41.80 -56.36 25.87
CA ILE A 652 -42.84 -56.50 24.85
C ILE A 652 -43.04 -57.98 24.46
N ILE A 653 -42.04 -58.84 24.67
CA ILE A 653 -42.06 -60.23 24.20
C ILE A 653 -42.24 -61.12 25.42
N ASP A 654 -43.41 -61.76 25.51
CA ASP A 654 -43.71 -62.76 26.54
C ASP A 654 -43.27 -64.15 26.05
N LEU A 655 -42.26 -64.72 26.70
CA LEU A 655 -41.72 -66.06 26.46
C LEU A 655 -42.35 -67.12 27.39
N GLY A 656 -43.27 -66.72 28.27
CA GLY A 656 -44.09 -67.58 29.11
C GLY A 656 -43.36 -68.22 30.31
N GLN A 657 -42.20 -67.69 30.72
CA GLN A 657 -41.43 -68.17 31.86
C GLN A 657 -41.64 -67.30 33.12
N ASP A 658 -41.82 -65.99 32.98
CA ASP A 658 -41.97 -65.03 34.09
C ASP A 658 -43.08 -65.39 35.09
N LYS A 659 -44.21 -65.91 34.60
CA LYS A 659 -45.40 -66.29 35.37
C LYS A 659 -45.32 -67.69 35.98
N MET A 660 -44.29 -68.46 35.64
CA MET A 660 -44.16 -69.87 36.02
C MET A 660 -43.32 -70.07 37.29
N TRP A 661 -42.47 -69.10 37.63
CA TRP A 661 -41.45 -69.21 38.69
C TRP A 661 -41.61 -68.14 39.77
N ARG A 662 -41.48 -68.56 41.02
CA ARG A 662 -41.66 -67.70 42.18
C ARG A 662 -40.33 -67.01 42.50
N MET A 663 -40.31 -65.69 42.39
CA MET A 663 -39.14 -64.86 42.65
C MET A 663 -39.07 -64.52 44.14
N ASP A 664 -38.44 -65.38 44.94
CA ASP A 664 -38.30 -65.17 46.39
C ASP A 664 -36.90 -64.64 46.75
N GLY A 665 -36.82 -63.77 47.77
CA GLY A 665 -35.56 -63.33 48.35
C GLY A 665 -34.72 -62.43 47.42
N PRO A 666 -33.39 -62.65 47.27
CA PRO A 666 -32.54 -61.83 46.40
C PRO A 666 -32.97 -61.81 44.92
N SER A 667 -33.66 -62.85 44.45
CA SER A 667 -34.14 -62.95 43.06
C SER A 667 -35.28 -61.98 42.72
N GLU A 668 -36.02 -61.49 43.72
CA GLU A 668 -37.02 -60.43 43.56
C GLU A 668 -36.37 -59.10 43.13
N TRP A 669 -35.23 -58.75 43.76
CA TRP A 669 -34.47 -57.56 43.39
C TRP A 669 -33.80 -57.71 42.02
N VAL A 670 -33.24 -58.89 41.72
CA VAL A 670 -32.60 -59.15 40.42
C VAL A 670 -33.62 -59.07 39.27
N SER A 671 -34.79 -59.69 39.42
CA SER A 671 -35.87 -59.61 38.43
C SER A 671 -36.39 -58.18 38.26
N GLY A 672 -36.57 -57.43 39.35
CA GLY A 672 -36.93 -56.02 39.30
C GLY A 672 -35.90 -55.16 38.56
N ILE A 673 -34.60 -55.40 38.75
CA ILE A 673 -33.52 -54.72 38.03
C ILE A 673 -33.55 -55.07 36.54
N LEU A 674 -33.73 -56.35 36.18
CA LEU A 674 -33.82 -56.79 34.78
C LEU A 674 -35.01 -56.15 34.06
N ILE A 675 -36.19 -56.12 34.70
CA ILE A 675 -37.39 -55.48 34.13
C ILE A 675 -37.16 -53.99 33.94
N ALA A 676 -36.63 -53.29 34.94
CA ALA A 676 -36.35 -51.87 34.86
C ALA A 676 -35.30 -51.55 33.77
N ALA A 677 -34.22 -52.32 33.70
CA ALA A 677 -33.20 -52.19 32.66
C ALA A 677 -33.78 -52.46 31.27
N GLY A 678 -34.65 -53.47 31.14
CA GLY A 678 -35.36 -53.82 29.92
C GLY A 678 -36.17 -52.66 29.36
N TRP A 679 -37.00 -52.01 30.18
CA TRP A 679 -37.78 -50.83 29.77
C TRP A 679 -36.90 -49.64 29.35
N VAL A 680 -35.82 -49.36 30.09
CA VAL A 680 -34.90 -48.25 29.77
C VAL A 680 -34.13 -48.51 28.46
N LEU A 681 -33.61 -49.73 28.27
CA LEU A 681 -32.84 -50.08 27.07
C LEU A 681 -33.75 -50.21 25.84
N ALA A 682 -34.93 -50.83 25.97
CA ALA A 682 -35.89 -50.98 24.88
C ALA A 682 -36.38 -49.64 24.34
N THR A 683 -36.68 -48.67 25.22
CA THR A 683 -37.05 -47.31 24.80
C THR A 683 -35.91 -46.61 24.06
N THR A 684 -34.66 -46.87 24.42
CA THR A 684 -33.50 -46.27 23.74
C THR A 684 -33.22 -46.92 22.38
N VAL A 685 -33.37 -48.25 22.27
CA VAL A 685 -33.31 -48.96 20.98
C VAL A 685 -34.43 -48.49 20.05
N ALA A 686 -35.65 -48.35 20.56
CA ALA A 686 -36.79 -47.83 19.80
C ALA A 686 -36.53 -46.39 19.30
N ALA A 687 -36.04 -45.50 20.17
CA ALA A 687 -35.68 -44.13 19.79
C ALA A 687 -34.59 -44.09 18.72
N GLY A 688 -33.55 -44.94 18.85
CA GLY A 688 -32.48 -45.10 17.86
C GLY A 688 -32.99 -45.64 16.52
N ALA A 689 -33.83 -46.66 16.54
CA ALA A 689 -34.44 -47.24 15.34
C ALA A 689 -35.33 -46.22 14.61
N THR A 690 -36.14 -45.42 15.32
CA THR A 690 -36.91 -44.33 14.68
C THR A 690 -36.03 -43.25 14.04
N ARG A 691 -34.83 -42.99 14.57
CA ARG A 691 -33.87 -42.07 13.92
C ARG A 691 -33.29 -42.69 12.65
N LEU A 692 -32.95 -43.97 12.67
CA LEU A 692 -32.46 -44.70 11.50
C LEU A 692 -33.53 -44.84 10.41
N LEU A 693 -34.79 -45.05 10.77
CA LEU A 693 -35.91 -45.15 9.83
C LEU A 693 -36.31 -43.80 9.21
N LYS A 694 -36.00 -42.68 9.87
CA LYS A 694 -36.16 -41.33 9.28
C LYS A 694 -35.03 -40.95 8.31
N ARG A 695 -33.96 -41.77 8.22
CA ARG A 695 -32.81 -41.55 7.33
C ARG A 695 -32.95 -42.21 5.95
N THR A 696 -33.94 -43.07 5.78
CA THR A 696 -34.36 -43.64 4.48
C THR A 696 -35.64 -42.97 4.02
#